data_AF-A0A2W6SL92-F1
#
_entry.id   AF-A0A2W6SL92-F1
#
_cell.length_a   1.000
_cell.length_b   1.000
_cell.length_c   1.000
_cell.angle_alpha   90.00
_cell.angle_beta   90.00
_cell.angle_gamma   90.00
#
_symmetry.space_group_name_H-M   'P 1'
#
loop_
_entity.id
_entity.type
_entity.pdbx_description
1 polymer ?
#
loop_
_entity_poly.entity_id
_entity_poly.type
_entity_poly.pdbx_seq_one_letter_code
_entity_poly.pdbx_strand_id
1 'polypeptide(L)'
;MKKKSKIFLLLLFLLNFSTVFAQKYYDEQWKKVSANSQKGIYKSSLPIILDIQKQAMKENNIVQLIQSLKAEFNILNRTRDDEKNDSVSQLFKKLTEVQKQLKGEDKTVFEVLLNSFLMDYYNEHSWEIGSRTNINSQNTSEIETWSKLDFKNYLNKNYQELDQQKAEMRKIALKKYEQVFSYNDYISYFPTLWDWYSIKKIDFFSSRDLFTKNELETNHTIINGIYDELIAQNTGNPKLYFMHKKLQDNCDFTRCKDKLEQLKTLLKSDVNGDYKVLIIGDIVDELVGKNKEKEAIEFINQAKTQYPKSPFIDNIKNKESQILNPSLNIKYEAQTQSNTPIHFIAEYRNVSAFSISIYEVKEDLTSFLQYAKNSYGNPLNKIKKSLVRKEAYPLNDSKDFQTHKTSLEIKPLPSGIYVAEYSVAGIDNKDSDDEKDFYFLVSGNKIIYQKKANNNPLSDELKLVNSENGKPAVNENLTFYEFVGNKTFTKAEGKTDDKGVFKFPATANKEYYRTLLIRQLKTNDFQIMEIYGNRPVNTADQNKDVKESKAQIFTDRAIYRPGQTVYFKVINTQRDKEIESVVAGLQQKITLTDTNGQEVSSQTFTTNEFGSYHGSFVLPKGKLNGTFYLRTSGNNGYFDFRVEEYKRPKFEVTFDPVKEEYKYGQTIELKGKAMMFSGVALSNTTVNYEIRKRNIRWRYFSWYPQDNDNENSILGEAKTNEKGEFTIKLDLKKDEKLDGIQIDNYEINASVTDINGETQTADTQLKVSSVSHYIQAEEIKNVFSGENVKLKVETKNYNEQLLKKSYQTKLSKLQSPDRIFRNNFISEVQDFPKYSKEEFISKFPHDLYDKNDKVENWKSQVLSTKTESSENLDLGKLEAGDYQLELFNIEGKDTIKTVQNFSVWNKNSLQANQKTFLTVVEPKKEFVRGEKALFYVYSSIPDALVNVFVQDGSGKTISEAHQLKNGILEY
;
A
#
# COMPACT_ATOMS: atom_id res chain seq x y z
N MET A 1 3.85 74.31 -49.75
CA MET A 1 3.87 75.72 -49.30
C MET A 1 3.35 75.80 -47.86
N LYS A 2 4.07 76.56 -47.03
CA LYS A 2 3.77 76.87 -45.62
C LYS A 2 2.40 77.57 -45.48
N LYS A 3 1.66 77.33 -44.40
CA LYS A 3 1.53 78.26 -43.24
C LYS A 3 0.33 77.96 -42.31
N LYS A 4 0.68 77.78 -41.04
CA LYS A 4 0.17 78.44 -39.80
C LYS A 4 -1.25 78.22 -39.25
N SER A 5 -1.23 78.08 -37.91
CA SER A 5 -2.19 78.50 -36.86
C SER A 5 -3.29 77.48 -36.49
N LYS A 6 -3.15 76.72 -35.40
CA LYS A 6 -3.35 77.02 -33.95
C LYS A 6 -4.82 76.89 -33.50
N ILE A 7 -5.02 75.92 -32.56
CA ILE A 7 -5.78 76.06 -31.29
C ILE A 7 -7.32 76.02 -31.46
N PHE A 8 -8.14 75.16 -30.84
CA PHE A 8 -8.09 74.49 -29.53
C PHE A 8 -9.16 73.38 -29.49
N LEU A 9 -8.82 72.15 -29.08
CA LEU A 9 -9.69 71.24 -28.31
C LEU A 9 -8.93 69.93 -28.05
N LEU A 10 -8.15 69.86 -26.97
CA LEU A 10 -7.73 68.56 -26.42
C LEU A 10 -7.29 68.72 -24.95
N LEU A 11 -8.27 68.91 -24.06
CA LEU A 11 -8.06 68.88 -22.61
C LEU A 11 -8.77 67.68 -21.96
N LEU A 12 -8.83 66.56 -22.68
CA LEU A 12 -9.45 65.33 -22.20
C LEU A 12 -8.79 64.02 -22.68
N PHE A 13 -7.52 64.08 -23.12
CA PHE A 13 -6.80 62.90 -23.64
C PHE A 13 -5.46 62.58 -22.97
N LEU A 14 -5.04 63.30 -21.93
CA LEU A 14 -3.72 63.07 -21.29
C LEU A 14 -3.76 62.30 -19.95
N LEU A 15 -4.91 61.80 -19.52
CA LEU A 15 -5.02 60.95 -18.32
C LEU A 15 -5.12 59.44 -18.63
N ASN A 16 -5.10 59.03 -19.90
CA ASN A 16 -5.17 57.62 -20.32
C ASN A 16 -3.89 57.07 -20.98
N PHE A 17 -2.81 57.85 -21.07
CA PHE A 17 -1.54 57.36 -21.66
C PHE A 17 -0.57 56.74 -20.64
N SER A 18 -0.69 57.05 -19.34
CA SER A 18 0.21 56.50 -18.31
C SER A 18 0.05 54.99 -18.12
N THR A 19 -1.17 54.46 -18.25
CA THR A 19 -1.46 53.03 -18.10
C THR A 19 -0.88 52.18 -19.24
N VAL A 20 -0.89 52.70 -20.48
CA VAL A 20 -0.37 52.00 -21.67
C VAL A 20 1.16 51.92 -21.67
N PHE A 21 1.86 52.96 -21.19
CA PHE A 21 3.32 52.93 -21.05
C PHE A 21 3.79 52.05 -19.88
N ALA A 22 3.03 52.01 -18.77
CA ALA A 22 3.35 51.17 -17.62
C ALA A 22 3.22 49.67 -17.94
N GLN A 23 2.13 49.23 -18.58
CA GLN A 23 1.95 47.82 -18.96
C GLN A 23 3.03 47.33 -19.93
N LYS A 24 3.42 48.17 -20.90
CA LYS A 24 4.48 47.87 -21.85
C LYS A 24 5.84 47.63 -21.16
N TYR A 25 6.16 48.39 -20.11
CA TYR A 25 7.38 48.17 -19.32
C TYR A 25 7.37 46.76 -18.68
N TYR A 26 6.29 46.37 -18.01
CA TYR A 26 6.20 45.06 -17.36
C TYR A 26 6.31 43.92 -18.38
N ASP A 27 5.59 44.01 -19.50
CA ASP A 27 5.64 43.00 -20.57
C ASP A 27 7.06 42.83 -21.13
N GLU A 28 7.79 43.93 -21.33
CA GLU A 28 9.18 43.90 -21.79
C GLU A 28 10.12 43.27 -20.75
N GLN A 29 9.96 43.57 -19.46
CA GLN A 29 10.80 42.98 -18.41
C GLN A 29 10.50 41.50 -18.21
N TRP A 30 9.22 41.09 -18.18
CA TRP A 30 8.84 39.68 -18.11
C TRP A 30 9.28 38.88 -19.32
N LYS A 31 9.32 39.48 -20.51
CA LYS A 31 9.89 38.86 -21.70
C LYS A 31 11.39 38.59 -21.54
N LYS A 32 12.15 39.50 -20.90
CA LYS A 32 13.57 39.25 -20.56
C LYS A 32 13.73 38.13 -19.54
N VAL A 33 12.89 38.13 -18.49
CA VAL A 33 12.88 37.06 -17.48
C VAL A 33 12.60 35.69 -18.12
N SER A 34 11.61 35.63 -19.01
CA SER A 34 11.25 34.42 -19.75
C SER A 34 12.39 33.96 -20.68
N ALA A 35 13.02 34.89 -21.41
CA ALA A 35 14.17 34.58 -22.27
C ALA A 35 15.37 34.03 -21.48
N ASN A 36 15.63 34.56 -20.28
CA ASN A 36 16.67 34.04 -19.38
C ASN A 36 16.34 32.63 -18.88
N SER A 37 15.06 32.38 -18.53
CA SER A 37 14.57 31.06 -18.12
C SER A 37 14.76 30.01 -19.23
N GLN A 38 14.37 30.35 -20.47
CA GLN A 38 14.58 29.48 -21.64
C GLN A 38 16.06 29.17 -21.93
N LYS A 39 16.97 30.06 -21.53
CA LYS A 39 18.42 29.89 -21.68
C LYS A 39 19.08 29.21 -20.46
N GLY A 40 18.32 28.86 -19.42
CA GLY A 40 18.85 28.26 -18.19
C GLY A 40 19.65 29.20 -17.28
N ILE A 41 19.65 30.51 -17.54
CA ILE A 41 20.43 31.51 -16.78
C ILE A 41 19.57 32.24 -15.73
N TYR A 42 18.95 31.47 -14.84
CA TYR A 42 17.95 31.96 -13.89
C TYR A 42 18.45 33.09 -12.97
N LYS A 43 19.71 33.03 -12.50
CA LYS A 43 20.31 34.04 -11.60
C LYS A 43 20.33 35.45 -12.23
N SER A 44 20.47 35.54 -13.55
CA SER A 44 20.49 36.81 -14.29
C SER A 44 19.12 37.50 -14.35
N SER A 45 18.05 36.80 -14.01
CA SER A 45 16.70 37.38 -13.91
C SER A 45 16.45 38.10 -12.59
N LEU A 46 17.24 37.83 -11.53
CA LEU A 46 17.00 38.41 -10.20
C LEU A 46 17.05 39.95 -10.20
N PRO A 47 18.05 40.63 -10.80
CA PRO A 47 18.07 42.09 -10.85
C PRO A 47 16.87 42.68 -11.61
N ILE A 48 16.42 41.99 -12.66
CA ILE A 48 15.25 42.41 -13.46
C ILE A 48 13.98 42.31 -12.62
N ILE A 49 13.83 41.22 -11.87
CA ILE A 49 12.67 41.01 -10.99
C ILE A 49 12.65 42.00 -9.83
N LEU A 50 13.81 42.32 -9.23
CA LEU A 50 13.89 43.35 -8.20
C LEU A 50 13.56 44.75 -8.74
N ASP A 51 13.89 45.05 -10.00
CA ASP A 51 13.49 46.30 -10.67
C ASP A 51 11.96 46.33 -10.90
N ILE A 52 11.37 45.22 -11.35
CA ILE A 52 9.91 45.06 -11.45
C ILE A 52 9.25 45.28 -10.07
N GLN A 53 9.77 44.67 -8.99
CA GLN A 53 9.24 44.85 -7.63
C GLN A 53 9.26 46.33 -7.22
N LYS A 54 10.38 47.01 -7.44
CA LYS A 54 10.55 48.43 -7.09
C LYS A 54 9.60 49.32 -7.87
N GLN A 55 9.45 49.08 -9.17
CA GLN A 55 8.52 49.83 -10.02
C GLN A 55 7.06 49.56 -9.62
N ALA A 56 6.72 48.30 -9.34
CA ALA A 56 5.39 47.90 -8.89
C ALA A 56 5.02 48.57 -7.56
N MET A 57 5.95 48.64 -6.60
CA MET A 57 5.77 49.38 -5.35
C MET A 57 5.54 50.88 -5.58
N LYS A 58 6.30 51.50 -6.51
CA LYS A 58 6.17 52.92 -6.84
C LYS A 58 4.82 53.25 -7.49
N GLU A 59 4.31 52.34 -8.32
CA GLU A 59 3.07 52.52 -9.07
C GLU A 59 1.82 52.01 -8.33
N ASN A 60 1.98 51.43 -7.12
CA ASN A 60 0.93 50.68 -6.42
C ASN A 60 0.31 49.58 -7.29
N ASN A 61 1.15 48.88 -8.08
CA ASN A 61 0.73 47.77 -8.92
C ASN A 61 0.92 46.43 -8.19
N ILE A 62 -0.06 46.11 -7.35
CA ILE A 62 -0.06 44.90 -6.52
C ILE A 62 0.06 43.59 -7.31
N VAL A 63 -0.50 43.50 -8.52
CA VAL A 63 -0.44 42.29 -9.36
C VAL A 63 1.00 42.01 -9.77
N GLN A 64 1.69 43.04 -10.28
CA GLN A 64 3.10 42.95 -10.67
C GLN A 64 4.01 42.75 -9.46
N LEU A 65 3.68 43.34 -8.32
CA LEU A 65 4.40 43.13 -7.06
C LEU A 65 4.33 41.67 -6.61
N ILE A 66 3.14 41.07 -6.58
CA ILE A 66 2.99 39.66 -6.17
C ILE A 66 3.69 38.71 -7.16
N GLN A 67 3.52 38.94 -8.47
CA GLN A 67 4.19 38.12 -9.49
C GLN A 67 5.72 38.18 -9.35
N SER A 68 6.27 39.36 -9.11
CA SER A 68 7.70 39.54 -8.95
C SER A 68 8.24 38.99 -7.63
N LEU A 69 7.48 39.01 -6.52
CA LEU A 69 7.85 38.31 -5.29
C LEU A 69 7.87 36.79 -5.48
N LYS A 70 6.87 36.22 -6.15
CA LYS A 70 6.85 34.79 -6.50
C LYS A 70 8.06 34.40 -7.37
N ALA A 71 8.37 35.22 -8.37
CA ALA A 71 9.49 34.97 -9.27
C ALA A 71 10.86 35.07 -8.58
N GLU A 72 11.03 36.01 -7.66
CA GLU A 72 12.24 36.09 -6.84
C GLU A 72 12.45 34.84 -6.01
N PHE A 73 11.41 34.38 -5.29
CA PHE A 73 11.51 33.18 -4.47
C PHE A 73 11.87 31.94 -5.30
N ASN A 74 11.24 31.77 -6.47
CA ASN A 74 11.56 30.68 -7.38
C ASN A 74 13.03 30.69 -7.81
N ILE A 75 13.60 31.88 -8.09
CA ILE A 75 15.02 32.00 -8.45
C ILE A 75 15.92 31.70 -7.26
N LEU A 76 15.62 32.24 -6.07
CA LEU A 76 16.44 32.02 -4.88
C LEU A 76 16.52 30.53 -4.54
N ASN A 77 15.39 29.82 -4.51
CA ASN A 77 15.37 28.37 -4.26
C ASN A 77 16.12 27.55 -5.33
N ARG A 78 16.23 28.05 -6.57
CA ARG A 78 16.93 27.35 -7.65
C ARG A 78 18.41 27.68 -7.77
N THR A 79 18.87 28.77 -7.16
CA THR A 79 20.21 29.34 -7.42
C THR A 79 21.05 29.58 -6.18
N ARG A 80 20.51 29.34 -4.98
CA ARG A 80 21.20 29.51 -3.70
C ARG A 80 21.09 28.23 -2.88
N ASP A 81 22.21 27.81 -2.33
CA ASP A 81 22.24 26.76 -1.31
C ASP A 81 21.86 27.35 0.06
N ASP A 82 20.92 26.72 0.74
CA ASP A 82 20.48 27.15 2.07
C ASP A 82 21.33 26.49 3.17
N GLU A 83 22.53 27.03 3.39
CA GLU A 83 23.45 26.52 4.42
C GLU A 83 22.94 26.72 5.86
N LYS A 84 21.98 27.63 6.09
CA LYS A 84 21.47 27.99 7.41
C LYS A 84 20.10 27.40 7.74
N ASN A 85 19.43 26.84 6.74
CA ASN A 85 18.05 26.37 6.81
C ASN A 85 17.10 27.49 7.31
N ASP A 86 17.22 28.68 6.72
CA ASP A 86 16.46 29.89 7.11
C ASP A 86 15.77 30.63 5.94
N SER A 87 15.71 30.00 4.75
CA SER A 87 15.17 30.63 3.53
C SER A 87 13.69 31.01 3.64
N VAL A 88 12.88 30.21 4.35
CA VAL A 88 11.43 30.43 4.50
C VAL A 88 11.19 31.54 5.52
N SER A 89 11.94 31.55 6.61
CA SER A 89 11.94 32.63 7.60
C SER A 89 12.36 33.97 6.99
N GLN A 90 13.40 33.98 6.14
CA GLN A 90 13.82 35.17 5.39
C GLN A 90 12.73 35.66 4.42
N LEU A 91 12.11 34.75 3.67
CA LEU A 91 10.99 35.09 2.78
C LEU A 91 9.82 35.66 3.57
N PHE A 92 9.40 34.98 4.64
CA PHE A 92 8.25 35.37 5.44
C PHE A 92 8.45 36.74 6.09
N LYS A 93 9.66 37.02 6.58
CA LYS A 93 10.07 38.34 7.06
C LYS A 93 9.90 39.40 5.96
N LYS A 94 10.41 39.13 4.74
CA LYS A 94 10.29 40.06 3.60
C LYS A 94 8.83 40.31 3.22
N LEU A 95 8.01 39.26 3.13
CA LEU A 95 6.58 39.37 2.82
C LEU A 95 5.84 40.22 3.87
N THR A 96 6.14 40.00 5.15
CA THR A 96 5.58 40.78 6.26
C THR A 96 6.02 42.25 6.21
N GLU A 97 7.25 42.54 5.80
CA GLU A 97 7.74 43.92 5.59
C GLU A 97 7.07 44.61 4.41
N VAL A 98 6.79 43.89 3.32
CA VAL A 98 6.03 44.41 2.17
C VAL A 98 4.58 44.68 2.58
N GLN A 99 3.93 43.75 3.28
CA GLN A 99 2.55 43.92 3.77
C GLN A 99 2.37 45.22 4.55
N LYS A 100 3.32 45.59 5.41
CA LYS A 100 3.28 46.84 6.21
C LYS A 100 3.27 48.12 5.36
N GLN A 101 3.74 48.06 4.12
CA GLN A 101 3.80 49.20 3.20
C GLN A 101 2.55 49.35 2.34
N LEU A 102 1.74 48.28 2.23
CA LEU A 102 0.49 48.27 1.47
C LEU A 102 -0.64 48.95 2.24
N LYS A 103 -1.64 49.47 1.52
CA LYS A 103 -2.82 50.14 2.07
C LYS A 103 -4.09 49.74 1.33
N GLY A 104 -5.25 49.91 1.98
CA GLY A 104 -6.55 49.66 1.37
C GLY A 104 -6.74 48.22 0.89
N GLU A 105 -7.44 48.04 -0.23
CA GLU A 105 -7.76 46.73 -0.80
C GLU A 105 -6.52 45.87 -1.09
N ASP A 106 -5.42 46.49 -1.55
CA ASP A 106 -4.19 45.77 -1.88
C ASP A 106 -3.52 45.15 -0.66
N LYS A 107 -3.64 45.82 0.51
CA LYS A 107 -3.19 45.25 1.78
C LYS A 107 -4.04 44.02 2.15
N THR A 108 -5.36 44.14 2.10
CA THR A 108 -6.27 43.05 2.45
C THR A 108 -6.07 41.83 1.54
N VAL A 109 -5.92 42.02 0.22
CA VAL A 109 -5.62 40.93 -0.71
C VAL A 109 -4.29 40.26 -0.37
N PHE A 110 -3.26 41.05 -0.08
CA PHE A 110 -1.95 40.53 0.26
C PHE A 110 -1.95 39.74 1.58
N GLU A 111 -2.71 40.19 2.58
CA GLU A 111 -2.87 39.48 3.86
C GLU A 111 -3.49 38.09 3.68
N VAL A 112 -4.54 37.98 2.85
CA VAL A 112 -5.16 36.68 2.55
C VAL A 112 -4.19 35.76 1.81
N LEU A 113 -3.43 36.29 0.85
CA LEU A 113 -2.42 35.53 0.11
C LEU A 113 -1.27 35.06 1.00
N LEU A 114 -0.83 35.87 1.95
CA LEU A 114 0.23 35.51 2.90
C LEU A 114 -0.21 34.35 3.81
N ASN A 115 -1.47 34.35 4.26
CA ASN A 115 -2.02 33.25 5.05
C ASN A 115 -2.12 31.96 4.22
N SER A 116 -2.51 32.08 2.95
CA SER A 116 -2.56 30.94 2.02
C SER A 116 -1.17 30.36 1.75
N PHE A 117 -0.16 31.21 1.62
CA PHE A 117 1.24 30.78 1.45
C PHE A 117 1.72 29.90 2.62
N LEU A 118 1.40 30.25 3.87
CA LEU A 118 1.79 29.43 5.01
C LEU A 118 1.08 28.07 5.04
N MET A 119 -0.18 28.01 4.60
CA MET A 119 -0.90 26.76 4.45
C MET A 119 -0.28 25.90 3.33
N ASP A 120 0.09 26.51 2.20
CA ASP A 120 0.77 25.82 1.10
C ASP A 120 2.13 25.26 1.55
N TYR A 121 2.91 26.06 2.29
CA TYR A 121 4.18 25.60 2.88
C TYR A 121 3.99 24.43 3.84
N TYR A 122 2.98 24.49 4.72
CA TYR A 122 2.65 23.37 5.60
C TYR A 122 2.32 22.10 4.80
N ASN A 123 1.51 22.23 3.75
CA ASN A 123 1.09 21.10 2.92
C ASN A 123 2.29 20.47 2.18
N GLU A 124 3.17 21.29 1.60
CA GLU A 124 4.38 20.85 0.89
C GLU A 124 5.40 20.15 1.81
N HIS A 125 5.52 20.60 3.07
CA HIS A 125 6.47 20.06 4.04
C HIS A 125 5.84 19.18 5.12
N SER A 126 4.58 18.77 4.94
CA SER A 126 3.78 18.05 5.94
C SER A 126 4.46 16.79 6.48
N TRP A 127 5.18 16.04 5.64
CA TRP A 127 5.91 14.83 6.02
C TRP A 127 7.06 15.06 7.01
N GLU A 128 7.83 16.13 6.82
CA GLU A 128 8.94 16.57 7.65
C GLU A 128 8.38 17.14 8.95
N ILE A 129 7.37 18.00 8.84
CA ILE A 129 6.68 18.61 9.98
C ILE A 129 6.07 17.52 10.87
N GLY A 130 5.47 16.48 10.28
CA GLY A 130 4.89 15.35 10.99
C GLY A 130 5.91 14.46 11.73
N SER A 131 7.20 14.59 11.41
CA SER A 131 8.30 13.88 12.09
C SER A 131 8.90 14.65 13.27
N ARG A 132 8.58 15.94 13.41
CA ARG A 132 9.11 16.82 14.46
C ARG A 132 8.42 16.56 15.79
N THR A 133 9.13 16.78 16.89
CA THR A 133 8.53 16.82 18.22
C THR A 133 7.54 17.97 18.29
N ASN A 134 6.32 17.70 18.74
CA ASN A 134 5.29 18.72 18.89
C ASN A 134 5.66 19.71 19.99
N ILE A 135 5.94 20.95 19.61
CA ILE A 135 6.22 22.10 20.47
C ILE A 135 5.38 23.29 20.02
N ASN A 136 5.12 24.25 20.89
CA ASN A 136 4.35 25.45 20.57
C ASN A 136 5.19 26.70 20.83
N SER A 137 6.23 26.90 20.02
CA SER A 137 7.15 28.03 20.18
C SER A 137 6.57 29.35 19.69
N GLN A 138 5.72 29.29 18.64
CA GLN A 138 5.18 30.45 17.91
C GLN A 138 6.26 31.46 17.44
N ASN A 139 7.51 31.04 17.29
CA ASN A 139 8.61 31.92 16.88
C ASN A 139 8.66 32.06 15.35
N THR A 140 8.13 33.15 14.80
CA THR A 140 8.09 33.40 13.35
C THR A 140 9.46 33.63 12.70
N SER A 141 10.55 33.67 13.48
CA SER A 141 11.92 33.78 12.94
C SER A 141 12.56 32.42 12.63
N GLU A 142 11.88 31.32 12.97
CA GLU A 142 12.35 29.95 12.86
C GLU A 142 11.23 29.04 12.31
N ILE A 143 10.52 29.50 11.27
CA ILE A 143 9.37 28.78 10.68
C ILE A 143 9.75 27.38 10.20
N GLU A 144 10.99 27.18 9.77
CA GLU A 144 11.56 25.89 9.39
C GLU A 144 11.58 24.89 10.54
N THR A 145 11.49 25.34 11.79
CA THR A 145 11.45 24.50 12.99
C THR A 145 10.03 24.28 13.53
N TRP A 146 9.04 24.99 12.97
CA TRP A 146 7.66 24.92 13.46
C TRP A 146 7.13 23.49 13.43
N SER A 147 6.51 23.12 14.54
CA SER A 147 5.76 21.88 14.62
C SER A 147 4.39 22.06 13.98
N LYS A 148 3.66 20.96 13.83
CA LYS A 148 2.25 20.97 13.43
C LYS A 148 1.37 21.86 14.33
N LEU A 149 1.67 21.89 15.64
CA LEU A 149 0.95 22.73 16.60
C LEU A 149 1.20 24.22 16.34
N ASP A 150 2.42 24.56 15.92
CA ASP A 150 2.77 25.95 15.62
C ASP A 150 1.92 26.49 14.45
N PHE A 151 1.89 25.75 13.33
CA PHE A 151 1.08 26.11 12.16
C PHE A 151 -0.41 26.19 12.48
N LYS A 152 -0.95 25.19 13.19
CA LYS A 152 -2.36 25.15 13.56
C LYS A 152 -2.78 26.39 14.34
N ASN A 153 -2.01 26.76 15.37
CA ASN A 153 -2.31 27.89 16.25
C ASN A 153 -2.16 29.22 15.52
N TYR A 154 -1.09 29.37 14.74
CA TYR A 154 -0.83 30.58 13.98
C TYR A 154 -1.91 30.85 12.92
N LEU A 155 -2.26 29.83 12.14
CA LEU A 155 -3.30 29.94 11.11
C LEU A 155 -4.68 30.19 11.73
N ASN A 156 -5.04 29.51 12.82
CA ASN A 156 -6.30 29.76 13.54
C ASN A 156 -6.43 31.23 13.94
N LYS A 157 -5.37 31.79 14.54
CA LYS A 157 -5.34 33.20 14.94
C LYS A 157 -5.51 34.14 13.73
N ASN A 158 -4.78 33.90 12.65
CA ASN A 158 -4.88 34.74 11.46
C ASN A 158 -6.27 34.69 10.82
N TYR A 159 -6.91 33.51 10.75
CA TYR A 159 -8.27 33.41 10.23
C TYR A 159 -9.26 34.20 11.10
N GLN A 160 -9.13 34.15 12.43
CA GLN A 160 -9.95 34.95 13.35
C GLN A 160 -9.76 36.47 13.16
N GLU A 161 -8.52 36.91 12.91
CA GLU A 161 -8.22 38.32 12.63
C GLU A 161 -8.78 38.76 11.26
N LEU A 162 -8.62 37.93 10.22
CA LEU A 162 -9.13 38.21 8.87
C LEU A 162 -10.67 38.22 8.80
N ASP A 163 -11.36 37.42 9.62
CA ASP A 163 -12.82 37.43 9.71
C ASP A 163 -13.37 38.83 10.04
N GLN A 164 -12.63 39.64 10.79
CA GLN A 164 -13.02 41.01 11.12
C GLN A 164 -13.05 41.94 9.89
N GLN A 165 -12.36 41.58 8.81
CA GLN A 165 -12.30 42.34 7.56
C GLN A 165 -13.37 41.91 6.53
N LYS A 166 -14.32 41.06 6.91
CA LYS A 166 -15.38 40.52 6.04
C LYS A 166 -16.10 41.56 5.18
N ALA A 167 -16.53 42.68 5.78
CA ALA A 167 -17.28 43.72 5.07
C ALA A 167 -16.46 44.39 3.95
N GLU A 168 -15.14 44.51 4.14
CA GLU A 168 -14.24 45.07 3.13
C GLU A 168 -13.94 44.05 2.04
N MET A 169 -13.66 42.79 2.40
CA MET A 169 -13.40 41.72 1.41
C MET A 169 -14.56 41.48 0.44
N ARG A 170 -15.81 41.68 0.86
CA ARG A 170 -16.99 41.59 0.00
C ARG A 170 -17.08 42.70 -1.06
N LYS A 171 -16.35 43.81 -0.89
CA LYS A 171 -16.30 44.91 -1.87
C LYS A 171 -15.20 44.72 -2.91
N ILE A 172 -14.21 43.87 -2.62
CA ILE A 172 -13.04 43.65 -3.47
C ILE A 172 -13.38 42.61 -4.54
N ALA A 173 -13.51 43.04 -5.79
CA ALA A 173 -13.75 42.13 -6.92
C ALA A 173 -12.49 41.31 -7.23
N LEU A 174 -12.54 39.99 -7.06
CA LEU A 174 -11.36 39.14 -7.20
C LEU A 174 -10.84 39.09 -8.64
N LYS A 175 -11.72 39.28 -9.63
CA LYS A 175 -11.36 39.34 -11.05
C LYS A 175 -10.26 40.37 -11.35
N LYS A 176 -10.17 41.47 -10.59
CA LYS A 176 -9.08 42.46 -10.71
C LYS A 176 -7.68 41.83 -10.51
N TYR A 177 -7.61 40.74 -9.75
CA TYR A 177 -6.38 40.06 -9.35
C TYR A 177 -6.17 38.73 -10.08
N GLU A 178 -6.93 38.42 -11.13
CA GLU A 178 -6.92 37.11 -11.80
C GLU A 178 -5.50 36.67 -12.24
N GLN A 179 -4.68 37.62 -12.72
CA GLN A 179 -3.31 37.38 -13.19
C GLN A 179 -2.33 36.93 -12.08
N VAL A 180 -2.70 37.04 -10.80
CA VAL A 180 -1.89 36.58 -9.66
C VAL A 180 -1.94 35.06 -9.51
N PHE A 181 -3.00 34.42 -10.01
CA PHE A 181 -3.27 33.00 -9.85
C PHE A 181 -2.80 32.22 -11.09
N SER A 182 -2.27 31.02 -10.86
CA SER A 182 -1.68 30.20 -11.93
C SER A 182 -2.71 29.38 -12.73
N TYR A 183 -3.94 29.24 -12.20
CA TYR A 183 -5.06 28.54 -12.83
C TYR A 183 -6.31 29.43 -12.74
N ASN A 184 -6.78 29.94 -13.88
CA ASN A 184 -7.83 30.96 -13.93
C ASN A 184 -9.26 30.41 -13.92
N ASP A 185 -9.45 29.11 -14.16
CA ASP A 185 -10.77 28.54 -14.46
C ASP A 185 -11.77 28.64 -13.29
N TYR A 186 -11.27 28.60 -12.05
CA TYR A 186 -12.10 28.67 -10.84
C TYR A 186 -12.35 30.08 -10.30
N ILE A 187 -11.56 31.08 -10.72
CA ILE A 187 -11.72 32.48 -10.26
C ILE A 187 -13.09 33.02 -10.65
N SER A 188 -13.64 32.53 -11.76
CA SER A 188 -14.97 32.87 -12.24
C SER A 188 -16.10 32.52 -11.26
N TYR A 189 -15.87 31.62 -10.30
CA TYR A 189 -16.82 31.25 -9.25
C TYR A 189 -16.68 32.05 -7.96
N PHE A 190 -15.67 32.93 -7.87
CA PHE A 190 -15.38 33.76 -6.71
C PHE A 190 -15.51 35.25 -7.09
N PRO A 191 -16.73 35.82 -7.10
CA PRO A 191 -16.91 37.23 -7.47
C PRO A 191 -16.10 38.20 -6.62
N THR A 192 -15.93 37.90 -5.34
CA THR A 192 -15.25 38.75 -4.35
C THR A 192 -14.08 38.03 -3.68
N LEU A 193 -13.16 38.79 -3.08
CA LEU A 193 -12.09 38.24 -2.27
C LEU A 193 -12.63 37.40 -1.10
N TRP A 194 -13.79 37.79 -0.53
CA TRP A 194 -14.45 37.05 0.54
C TRP A 194 -14.79 35.61 0.13
N ASP A 195 -15.25 35.41 -1.11
CA ASP A 195 -15.63 34.09 -1.61
C ASP A 195 -14.40 33.16 -1.67
N TRP A 196 -13.28 33.65 -2.19
CA TRP A 196 -12.03 32.88 -2.28
C TRP A 196 -11.38 32.65 -0.90
N TYR A 197 -11.34 33.68 -0.05
CA TYR A 197 -10.89 33.56 1.34
C TYR A 197 -11.69 32.49 2.09
N SER A 198 -13.01 32.47 1.91
CA SER A 198 -13.90 31.52 2.59
C SER A 198 -13.60 30.08 2.19
N ILE A 199 -13.32 29.81 0.91
CA ILE A 199 -12.86 28.47 0.48
C ILE A 199 -11.51 28.13 1.11
N LYS A 200 -10.54 29.06 1.14
CA LYS A 200 -9.26 28.81 1.80
C LYS A 200 -9.41 28.51 3.30
N LYS A 201 -10.38 29.16 3.95
CA LYS A 201 -10.73 28.90 5.34
C LYS A 201 -11.38 27.53 5.52
N ILE A 202 -12.26 27.12 4.60
CA ILE A 202 -12.83 25.77 4.57
C ILE A 202 -11.73 24.73 4.37
N ASP A 203 -10.82 24.91 3.40
CA ASP A 203 -9.67 24.02 3.16
C ASP A 203 -8.86 23.80 4.45
N PHE A 204 -8.59 24.87 5.20
CA PHE A 204 -7.91 24.81 6.50
C PHE A 204 -8.73 24.04 7.53
N PHE A 205 -9.99 24.41 7.78
CA PHE A 205 -10.83 23.77 8.79
C PHE A 205 -11.19 22.31 8.48
N SER A 206 -11.14 21.91 7.22
CA SER A 206 -11.32 20.54 6.73
C SER A 206 -10.03 19.71 6.80
N SER A 207 -8.89 20.31 7.15
CA SER A 207 -7.59 19.63 7.15
C SER A 207 -7.55 18.48 8.16
N ARG A 208 -7.57 17.26 7.61
CA ARG A 208 -7.36 16.01 8.35
C ARG A 208 -5.92 15.84 8.81
N ASP A 209 -5.02 16.76 8.49
CA ASP A 209 -3.64 16.81 8.98
C ASP A 209 -3.42 17.80 10.12
N LEU A 210 -4.35 18.74 10.37
CA LEU A 210 -4.24 19.72 11.47
C LEU A 210 -5.26 19.48 12.60
N PHE A 211 -6.44 18.97 12.28
CA PHE A 211 -7.56 18.81 13.21
C PHE A 211 -7.88 17.36 13.53
N THR A 212 -8.12 17.06 14.81
CA THR A 212 -8.63 15.76 15.27
C THR A 212 -10.06 15.52 14.77
N LYS A 213 -10.56 14.28 14.76
CA LYS A 213 -11.94 13.99 14.33
C LYS A 213 -13.00 14.82 15.07
N ASN A 214 -12.86 15.01 16.38
CA ASN A 214 -13.78 15.83 17.18
C ASN A 214 -13.74 17.32 16.80
N GLU A 215 -12.54 17.84 16.54
CA GLU A 215 -12.39 19.21 16.05
C GLU A 215 -12.97 19.35 14.65
N LEU A 216 -12.77 18.35 13.77
CA LEU A 216 -13.37 18.32 12.44
C LEU A 216 -14.90 18.32 12.51
N GLU A 217 -15.54 17.64 13.48
CA GLU A 217 -17.00 17.74 13.69
C GLU A 217 -17.46 19.15 14.06
N THR A 218 -16.72 19.81 14.95
CA THR A 218 -17.00 21.20 15.34
C THR A 218 -16.82 22.14 14.14
N ASN A 219 -15.68 21.99 13.45
CA ASN A 219 -15.34 22.73 12.25
C ASN A 219 -16.34 22.51 11.12
N HIS A 220 -16.90 21.30 10.99
CA HIS A 220 -17.90 20.99 9.97
C HIS A 220 -19.19 21.81 10.13
N THR A 221 -19.56 22.15 11.36
CA THR A 221 -20.68 23.06 11.61
C THR A 221 -20.36 24.47 11.13
N ILE A 222 -19.12 24.94 11.36
CA ILE A 222 -18.63 26.23 10.89
C ILE A 222 -18.60 26.27 9.35
N ILE A 223 -18.05 25.22 8.73
CA ILE A 223 -17.97 25.05 7.27
C ILE A 223 -19.37 25.12 6.63
N ASN A 224 -20.34 24.41 7.19
CA ASN A 224 -21.73 24.47 6.72
C ASN A 224 -22.30 25.89 6.77
N GLY A 225 -22.06 26.62 7.87
CA GLY A 225 -22.46 28.02 8.00
C GLY A 225 -21.79 28.94 6.97
N ILE A 226 -20.51 28.72 6.67
CA ILE A 226 -19.79 29.45 5.62
C ILE A 226 -20.43 29.17 4.25
N TYR A 227 -20.71 27.92 3.93
CA TYR A 227 -21.38 27.58 2.68
C TYR A 227 -22.77 28.19 2.56
N ASP A 228 -23.59 28.14 3.62
CA ASP A 228 -24.93 28.75 3.63
C ASP A 228 -24.87 30.25 3.33
N GLU A 229 -23.88 30.93 3.89
CA GLU A 229 -23.65 32.34 3.62
C GLU A 229 -23.23 32.59 2.16
N LEU A 230 -22.27 31.83 1.64
CA LEU A 230 -21.80 31.96 0.26
C LEU A 230 -22.92 31.67 -0.75
N ILE A 231 -23.77 30.67 -0.48
CA ILE A 231 -24.92 30.30 -1.30
C ILE A 231 -25.98 31.41 -1.28
N ALA A 232 -26.21 32.05 -0.14
CA ALA A 232 -27.17 33.15 -0.01
C ALA A 232 -26.70 34.44 -0.71
N GLN A 233 -25.40 34.72 -0.69
CA GLN A 233 -24.80 35.93 -1.27
C GLN A 233 -24.66 35.85 -2.79
N ASN A 234 -24.46 34.66 -3.35
CA ASN A 234 -24.15 34.47 -4.76
C ASN A 234 -25.38 34.10 -5.59
N THR A 235 -25.27 34.24 -6.92
CA THR A 235 -26.29 33.81 -7.88
C THR A 235 -25.64 33.07 -9.05
N GLY A 236 -26.44 32.39 -9.88
CA GLY A 236 -25.95 31.68 -11.07
C GLY A 236 -24.90 30.60 -10.77
N ASN A 237 -23.85 30.53 -11.60
CA ASN A 237 -22.77 29.54 -11.49
C ASN A 237 -22.00 29.58 -10.15
N PRO A 238 -21.59 30.74 -9.59
CA PRO A 238 -21.02 30.80 -8.25
C PRO A 238 -21.91 30.15 -7.18
N LYS A 239 -23.23 30.41 -7.21
CA LYS A 239 -24.16 29.78 -6.26
C LYS A 239 -24.21 28.26 -6.43
N LEU A 240 -24.31 27.78 -7.66
CA LEU A 240 -24.28 26.34 -7.97
C LEU A 240 -22.98 25.68 -7.50
N TYR A 241 -21.84 26.35 -7.70
CA TYR A 241 -20.53 25.89 -7.23
C TYR A 241 -20.53 25.66 -5.71
N PHE A 242 -20.98 26.65 -4.92
CA PHE A 242 -21.01 26.50 -3.46
C PHE A 242 -22.03 25.47 -2.97
N MET A 243 -23.21 25.38 -3.60
CA MET A 243 -24.17 24.33 -3.28
C MET A 243 -23.59 22.93 -3.55
N HIS A 244 -22.89 22.78 -4.67
CA HIS A 244 -22.24 21.52 -5.04
C HIS A 244 -21.09 21.18 -4.09
N LYS A 245 -20.22 22.14 -3.76
CA LYS A 245 -19.13 21.96 -2.80
C LYS A 245 -19.63 21.63 -1.40
N LYS A 246 -20.67 22.31 -0.91
CA LYS A 246 -21.31 21.96 0.36
C LYS A 246 -21.77 20.51 0.40
N LEU A 247 -22.42 20.05 -0.68
CA LEU A 247 -22.88 18.66 -0.80
C LEU A 247 -21.70 17.69 -0.80
N GLN A 248 -20.68 17.94 -1.61
CA GLN A 248 -19.46 17.12 -1.67
C GLN A 248 -18.80 17.02 -0.29
N ASP A 249 -18.52 18.15 0.36
CA ASP A 249 -17.88 18.21 1.67
C ASP A 249 -18.70 17.50 2.75
N ASN A 250 -20.03 17.69 2.77
CA ASN A 250 -20.92 17.00 3.70
C ASN A 250 -20.90 15.49 3.47
N CYS A 251 -20.99 15.05 2.21
CA CYS A 251 -20.97 13.65 1.88
C CYS A 251 -19.62 12.99 2.14
N ASP A 252 -18.50 13.68 1.89
CA ASP A 252 -17.15 13.20 2.18
C ASP A 252 -16.90 13.13 3.70
N PHE A 253 -17.50 14.03 4.46
CA PHE A 253 -17.43 14.06 5.92
C PHE A 253 -18.30 12.95 6.56
N THR A 254 -19.55 12.78 6.11
CA THR A 254 -20.49 11.82 6.71
C THR A 254 -20.50 10.46 6.04
N ARG A 255 -19.76 10.27 4.94
CA ARG A 255 -19.82 9.08 4.06
C ARG A 255 -21.28 8.78 3.65
N CYS A 256 -21.97 9.80 3.13
CA CYS A 256 -23.40 9.72 2.84
C CYS A 256 -23.72 8.57 1.86
N LYS A 257 -24.77 7.78 2.13
CA LYS A 257 -25.19 6.67 1.25
C LYS A 257 -26.08 7.14 0.09
N ASP A 258 -26.62 8.35 0.21
CA ASP A 258 -27.64 8.98 -0.63
C ASP A 258 -27.09 10.10 -1.53
N LYS A 259 -25.76 10.20 -1.70
CA LYS A 259 -25.09 11.23 -2.52
C LYS A 259 -25.73 11.44 -3.89
N LEU A 260 -26.01 10.35 -4.59
CA LEU A 260 -26.64 10.35 -5.92
C LEU A 260 -28.00 11.07 -5.92
N GLU A 261 -28.84 10.83 -4.92
CA GLU A 261 -30.16 11.46 -4.82
C GLU A 261 -30.05 12.94 -4.40
N GLN A 262 -29.07 13.28 -3.57
CA GLN A 262 -28.77 14.69 -3.26
C GLN A 262 -28.29 15.44 -4.52
N LEU A 263 -27.40 14.85 -5.33
CA LEU A 263 -26.92 15.45 -6.58
C LEU A 263 -28.05 15.64 -7.59
N LYS A 264 -28.92 14.63 -7.76
CA LYS A 264 -30.13 14.74 -8.61
C LYS A 264 -31.06 15.84 -8.12
N THR A 265 -31.21 16.02 -6.81
CA THR A 265 -31.99 17.10 -6.21
C THR A 265 -31.36 18.45 -6.50
N LEU A 266 -30.04 18.58 -6.35
CA LEU A 266 -29.30 19.80 -6.67
C LEU A 266 -29.40 20.17 -8.15
N LEU A 267 -29.35 19.19 -9.06
CA LEU A 267 -29.52 19.41 -10.50
C LEU A 267 -30.90 20.03 -10.84
N LYS A 268 -31.94 19.62 -10.10
CA LYS A 268 -33.32 20.12 -10.24
C LYS A 268 -33.56 21.49 -9.60
N SER A 269 -32.57 22.10 -8.95
CA SER A 269 -32.70 23.44 -8.37
C SER A 269 -33.07 24.50 -9.42
N ASP A 270 -33.75 25.55 -8.97
CA ASP A 270 -34.18 26.71 -9.77
C ASP A 270 -33.04 27.65 -10.19
N VAL A 271 -31.82 27.42 -9.69
CA VAL A 271 -30.63 28.22 -10.01
C VAL A 271 -30.17 27.91 -11.44
N ASN A 272 -30.15 28.93 -12.30
CA ASN A 272 -29.72 28.81 -13.69
C ASN A 272 -28.20 28.93 -13.81
N GLY A 273 -27.58 28.02 -14.56
CA GLY A 273 -26.14 28.05 -14.83
C GLY A 273 -25.67 26.77 -15.51
N ASP A 274 -24.63 26.88 -16.34
CA ASP A 274 -24.03 25.74 -17.03
C ASP A 274 -23.05 24.95 -16.14
N TYR A 275 -22.77 25.41 -14.91
CA TYR A 275 -22.09 24.62 -13.88
C TYR A 275 -22.82 23.30 -13.58
N LYS A 276 -24.12 23.22 -13.86
CA LYS A 276 -24.91 21.97 -13.78
C LYS A 276 -24.30 20.82 -14.60
N VAL A 277 -23.51 21.11 -15.63
CA VAL A 277 -22.77 20.09 -16.40
C VAL A 277 -21.77 19.35 -15.53
N LEU A 278 -21.07 20.02 -14.60
CA LEU A 278 -20.15 19.36 -13.68
C LEU A 278 -20.89 18.49 -12.65
N ILE A 279 -22.05 18.95 -12.17
CA ILE A 279 -22.92 18.17 -11.28
C ILE A 279 -23.42 16.91 -11.98
N ILE A 280 -23.79 17.00 -13.27
CA ILE A 280 -24.13 15.83 -14.09
C ILE A 280 -22.92 14.89 -14.22
N GLY A 281 -21.71 15.43 -14.40
CA GLY A 281 -20.47 14.65 -14.40
C GLY A 281 -20.30 13.79 -13.15
N ASP A 282 -20.57 14.36 -11.97
CA ASP A 282 -20.50 13.63 -10.70
C ASP A 282 -21.64 12.60 -10.56
N ILE A 283 -22.86 12.90 -11.04
CA ILE A 283 -23.97 11.93 -11.10
C ILE A 283 -23.57 10.73 -11.95
N VAL A 284 -22.94 10.98 -13.10
CA VAL A 284 -22.43 9.93 -14.00
C VAL A 284 -21.41 9.06 -13.28
N ASP A 285 -20.46 9.66 -12.55
CA ASP A 285 -19.45 8.92 -11.79
C ASP A 285 -20.07 8.05 -10.68
N GLU A 286 -21.04 8.58 -9.93
CA GLU A 286 -21.76 7.82 -8.91
C GLU A 286 -22.59 6.67 -9.49
N LEU A 287 -23.15 6.84 -10.69
CA LEU A 287 -23.89 5.78 -11.39
C LEU A 287 -22.95 4.69 -11.92
N VAL A 288 -21.83 5.07 -12.54
CA VAL A 288 -20.80 4.12 -12.99
C VAL A 288 -20.24 3.33 -11.81
N GLY A 289 -19.91 3.99 -10.68
CA GLY A 289 -19.43 3.32 -9.47
C GLY A 289 -20.45 2.36 -8.83
N LYS A 290 -21.73 2.44 -9.20
CA LYS A 290 -22.82 1.54 -8.78
C LYS A 290 -23.21 0.53 -9.86
N ASN A 291 -22.43 0.38 -10.93
CA ASN A 291 -22.74 -0.46 -12.10
C ASN A 291 -24.10 -0.09 -12.74
N LYS A 292 -24.34 1.21 -12.97
CA LYS A 292 -25.56 1.77 -13.58
C LYS A 292 -25.24 2.64 -14.80
N GLU A 293 -24.35 2.18 -15.65
CA GLU A 293 -23.82 2.89 -16.81
C GLU A 293 -24.91 3.28 -17.81
N LYS A 294 -25.94 2.44 -17.99
CA LYS A 294 -27.10 2.77 -18.83
C LYS A 294 -27.84 4.03 -18.34
N GLU A 295 -28.08 4.15 -17.04
CA GLU A 295 -28.65 5.37 -16.45
C GLU A 295 -27.67 6.55 -16.62
N ALA A 296 -26.37 6.31 -16.50
CA ALA A 296 -25.35 7.35 -16.69
C ALA A 296 -25.37 7.94 -18.11
N ILE A 297 -25.57 7.11 -19.14
CA ILE A 297 -25.72 7.55 -20.54
C ILE A 297 -26.96 8.43 -20.73
N GLU A 298 -28.05 8.18 -20.02
CA GLU A 298 -29.24 9.04 -20.05
C GLU A 298 -28.92 10.46 -19.55
N PHE A 299 -28.18 10.58 -18.44
CA PHE A 299 -27.72 11.87 -17.91
C PHE A 299 -26.70 12.56 -18.83
N ILE A 300 -25.81 11.81 -19.47
CA ILE A 300 -24.88 12.33 -20.49
C ILE A 300 -25.66 12.95 -21.65
N ASN A 301 -26.68 12.26 -22.16
CA ASN A 301 -27.52 12.77 -23.25
C ASN A 301 -28.33 14.00 -22.82
N GLN A 302 -28.81 14.01 -21.58
CA GLN A 302 -29.45 15.18 -20.98
C GLN A 302 -28.50 16.40 -20.98
N ALA A 303 -27.25 16.24 -20.52
CA ALA A 303 -26.26 17.33 -20.50
C ALA A 303 -25.97 17.87 -21.91
N LYS A 304 -25.75 16.99 -22.89
CA LYS A 304 -25.50 17.40 -24.29
C LYS A 304 -26.66 18.17 -24.91
N THR A 305 -27.89 17.79 -24.57
CA THR A 305 -29.09 18.44 -25.11
C THR A 305 -29.37 19.78 -24.42
N GLN A 306 -29.23 19.85 -23.10
CA GLN A 306 -29.58 21.04 -22.31
C GLN A 306 -28.46 22.10 -22.30
N TYR A 307 -27.20 21.69 -22.39
CA TYR A 307 -26.03 22.58 -22.26
C TYR A 307 -24.98 22.41 -23.39
N PRO A 308 -25.38 22.46 -24.69
CA PRO A 308 -24.47 22.18 -25.80
C PRO A 308 -23.30 23.17 -25.96
N LYS A 309 -23.41 24.38 -25.36
CA LYS A 309 -22.40 25.45 -25.42
C LYS A 309 -21.62 25.62 -24.11
N SER A 310 -21.82 24.75 -23.13
CA SER A 310 -21.09 24.83 -21.85
C SER A 310 -19.59 24.61 -22.09
N PRO A 311 -18.69 25.35 -21.42
CA PRO A 311 -17.26 25.10 -21.49
C PRO A 311 -16.86 23.74 -20.88
N PHE A 312 -17.74 23.10 -20.12
CA PHE A 312 -17.51 21.79 -19.49
C PHE A 312 -18.05 20.62 -20.32
N ILE A 313 -18.64 20.88 -21.49
CA ILE A 313 -19.32 19.81 -22.24
C ILE A 313 -18.35 18.73 -22.72
N ASP A 314 -17.10 19.09 -22.98
CA ASP A 314 -16.08 18.13 -23.40
C ASP A 314 -15.73 17.14 -22.27
N ASN A 315 -15.87 17.52 -21.00
CA ASN A 315 -15.75 16.59 -19.88
C ASN A 315 -16.82 15.49 -19.95
N ILE A 316 -18.04 15.84 -20.32
CA ILE A 316 -19.15 14.89 -20.49
C ILE A 316 -18.93 13.99 -21.70
N LYS A 317 -18.47 14.55 -22.83
CA LYS A 317 -18.13 13.75 -24.01
C LYS A 317 -17.01 12.75 -23.70
N ASN A 318 -16.00 13.16 -22.93
CA ASN A 318 -14.92 12.27 -22.50
C ASN A 318 -15.45 11.13 -21.63
N LYS A 319 -16.37 11.40 -20.68
CA LYS A 319 -17.03 10.35 -19.88
C LYS A 319 -17.88 9.40 -20.73
N GLU A 320 -18.61 9.94 -21.72
CA GLU A 320 -19.34 9.12 -22.70
C GLU A 320 -18.40 8.20 -23.47
N SER A 321 -17.30 8.73 -24.00
CA SER A 321 -16.27 7.95 -24.68
C SER A 321 -15.70 6.87 -23.75
N GLN A 322 -15.48 7.15 -22.47
CA GLN A 322 -15.00 6.16 -21.50
C GLN A 322 -15.99 5.01 -21.25
N ILE A 323 -17.30 5.29 -21.17
CA ILE A 323 -18.33 4.27 -20.96
C ILE A 323 -18.52 3.44 -22.24
N LEU A 324 -18.53 4.09 -23.40
CA LEU A 324 -18.77 3.44 -24.69
C LEU A 324 -17.52 2.73 -25.24
N ASN A 325 -16.32 3.07 -24.78
CA ASN A 325 -15.08 2.50 -25.29
C ASN A 325 -15.10 0.96 -25.15
N PRO A 326 -15.07 0.21 -26.28
CA PRO A 326 -15.04 -1.24 -26.23
C PRO A 326 -13.73 -1.72 -25.61
N SER A 327 -13.82 -2.68 -24.69
CA SER A 327 -12.66 -3.26 -24.04
C SER A 327 -12.78 -4.78 -23.99
N LEU A 328 -11.66 -5.46 -24.24
CA LEU A 328 -11.53 -6.90 -24.11
C LEU A 328 -10.18 -7.22 -23.46
N ASN A 329 -10.23 -7.99 -22.39
CA ASN A 329 -9.09 -8.54 -21.69
C ASN A 329 -9.24 -10.06 -21.65
N ILE A 330 -8.17 -10.79 -21.95
CA ILE A 330 -8.18 -12.25 -21.98
C ILE A 330 -7.33 -12.77 -20.83
N LYS A 331 -7.94 -13.56 -19.94
CA LYS A 331 -7.25 -14.30 -18.88
C LYS A 331 -7.04 -15.73 -19.35
N TYR A 332 -5.80 -16.20 -19.34
CA TYR A 332 -5.43 -17.50 -19.88
C TYR A 332 -4.29 -18.13 -19.08
N GLU A 333 -4.02 -19.41 -19.33
CA GLU A 333 -2.90 -20.13 -18.72
C GLU A 333 -1.69 -20.14 -19.65
N ALA A 334 -0.50 -19.84 -19.12
CA ALA A 334 0.73 -19.88 -19.91
C ALA A 334 1.13 -21.31 -20.33
N GLN A 335 0.59 -22.35 -19.69
CA GLN A 335 0.81 -23.74 -20.07
C GLN A 335 -0.48 -24.56 -19.92
N THR A 336 -0.86 -25.27 -20.98
CA THR A 336 -2.11 -26.03 -21.12
C THR A 336 -1.85 -27.45 -21.59
N GLN A 337 -2.87 -28.31 -21.54
CA GLN A 337 -2.77 -29.71 -21.96
C GLN A 337 -2.98 -29.87 -23.48
N SER A 338 -2.25 -30.82 -24.09
CA SER A 338 -2.39 -31.12 -25.51
C SER A 338 -3.63 -31.93 -25.83
N ASN A 339 -4.23 -31.63 -26.98
CA ASN A 339 -5.41 -32.28 -27.54
C ASN A 339 -6.67 -32.23 -26.66
N THR A 340 -6.74 -31.31 -25.70
CA THR A 340 -7.93 -31.02 -24.88
C THR A 340 -8.43 -29.59 -25.11
N PRO A 341 -9.70 -29.29 -24.80
CA PRO A 341 -10.19 -27.90 -24.78
C PRO A 341 -9.33 -27.03 -23.85
N ILE A 342 -8.94 -25.84 -24.32
CA ILE A 342 -8.12 -24.90 -23.55
C ILE A 342 -9.03 -23.80 -23.01
N HIS A 343 -9.11 -23.68 -21.69
CA HIS A 343 -9.93 -22.66 -21.03
C HIS A 343 -9.24 -21.28 -21.08
N PHE A 344 -10.02 -20.26 -21.42
CA PHE A 344 -9.68 -18.87 -21.15
C PHE A 344 -10.94 -18.09 -20.77
N ILE A 345 -10.76 -16.93 -20.14
CA ILE A 345 -11.86 -16.03 -19.76
C ILE A 345 -11.73 -14.73 -20.53
N ALA A 346 -12.81 -14.36 -21.20
CA ALA A 346 -12.98 -13.05 -21.81
C ALA A 346 -13.65 -12.12 -20.79
N GLU A 347 -12.93 -11.10 -20.35
CA GLU A 347 -13.44 -9.97 -19.58
C GLU A 347 -13.69 -8.81 -20.57
N TYR A 348 -14.94 -8.44 -20.78
CA TYR A 348 -15.29 -7.56 -21.89
C TYR A 348 -16.41 -6.57 -21.58
N ARG A 349 -16.42 -5.47 -22.32
CA ARG A 349 -17.44 -4.41 -22.26
C ARG A 349 -17.65 -3.84 -23.66
N ASN A 350 -18.91 -3.72 -24.08
CA ASN A 350 -19.32 -3.22 -25.41
C ASN A 350 -18.68 -3.96 -26.59
N VAL A 351 -18.38 -5.24 -26.43
CA VAL A 351 -17.82 -6.10 -27.48
C VAL A 351 -18.85 -7.14 -27.89
N SER A 352 -19.26 -7.11 -29.16
CA SER A 352 -20.21 -8.08 -29.72
C SER A 352 -19.52 -9.35 -30.22
N ALA A 353 -18.31 -9.23 -30.75
CA ALA A 353 -17.50 -10.36 -31.18
C ALA A 353 -16.02 -9.99 -31.24
N PHE A 354 -15.18 -10.99 -31.06
CA PHE A 354 -13.75 -10.90 -31.33
C PHE A 354 -13.28 -12.16 -32.04
N SER A 355 -12.08 -12.13 -32.61
CA SER A 355 -11.45 -13.30 -33.19
C SER A 355 -10.01 -13.43 -32.70
N ILE A 356 -9.60 -14.66 -32.44
CA ILE A 356 -8.23 -15.01 -32.10
C ILE A 356 -7.59 -15.67 -33.33
N SER A 357 -6.48 -15.11 -33.80
CA SER A 357 -5.60 -15.73 -34.78
C SER A 357 -4.50 -16.46 -34.02
N ILE A 358 -4.46 -17.79 -34.14
CA ILE A 358 -3.51 -18.64 -33.41
C ILE A 358 -2.38 -19.03 -34.36
N TYR A 359 -1.15 -18.77 -33.93
CA TYR A 359 0.07 -19.07 -34.67
C TYR A 359 0.94 -20.05 -33.88
N GLU A 360 1.61 -20.93 -34.60
CA GLU A 360 2.62 -21.84 -34.06
C GLU A 360 4.02 -21.27 -34.30
N VAL A 361 4.88 -21.36 -33.28
CA VAL A 361 6.31 -21.02 -33.37
C VAL A 361 7.11 -22.31 -33.46
N LYS A 362 7.69 -22.59 -34.64
CA LYS A 362 8.42 -23.85 -34.90
C LYS A 362 9.91 -23.77 -34.61
N GLU A 363 10.58 -22.75 -35.13
CA GLU A 363 12.05 -22.66 -35.14
C GLU A 363 12.60 -21.40 -34.45
N ASP A 364 11.82 -20.31 -34.43
CA ASP A 364 12.28 -19.01 -33.92
C ASP A 364 12.09 -18.88 -32.41
N LEU A 365 12.75 -19.78 -31.68
CA LEU A 365 12.69 -19.88 -30.23
C LEU A 365 13.31 -18.66 -29.53
N THR A 366 14.33 -18.06 -30.16
CA THR A 366 15.02 -16.87 -29.62
C THR A 366 14.07 -15.68 -29.54
N SER A 367 13.42 -15.32 -30.64
CA SER A 367 12.49 -14.19 -30.67
C SER A 367 11.26 -14.45 -29.81
N PHE A 368 10.79 -15.71 -29.77
CA PHE A 368 9.73 -16.11 -28.85
C PHE A 368 10.11 -15.91 -27.38
N LEU A 369 11.29 -16.33 -26.93
CA LEU A 369 11.72 -16.14 -25.54
C LEU A 369 11.97 -14.67 -25.20
N GLN A 370 12.44 -13.86 -26.16
CA GLN A 370 12.53 -12.41 -26.01
C GLN A 370 11.15 -11.78 -25.76
N TYR A 371 10.15 -12.18 -26.54
CA TYR A 371 8.76 -11.76 -26.39
C TYR A 371 8.16 -12.26 -25.07
N ALA A 372 8.30 -13.55 -24.75
CA ALA A 372 7.74 -14.16 -23.54
C ALA A 372 8.25 -13.51 -22.24
N LYS A 373 9.48 -12.96 -22.27
CA LYS A 373 10.09 -12.24 -21.15
C LYS A 373 9.75 -10.75 -21.12
N ASN A 374 9.68 -10.11 -22.29
CA ASN A 374 9.37 -8.69 -22.44
C ASN A 374 8.72 -8.43 -23.81
N SER A 375 7.40 -8.55 -23.85
CA SER A 375 6.59 -8.37 -25.05
C SER A 375 6.71 -6.94 -25.57
N TYR A 376 6.64 -5.94 -24.68
CA TYR A 376 6.74 -4.51 -25.02
C TYR A 376 7.98 -4.14 -25.84
N GLY A 377 9.15 -4.71 -25.49
CA GLY A 377 10.39 -4.48 -26.25
C GLY A 377 10.53 -5.36 -27.51
N ASN A 378 9.82 -6.48 -27.56
CA ASN A 378 9.97 -7.54 -28.54
C ASN A 378 8.60 -7.97 -29.10
N PRO A 379 7.93 -7.10 -29.87
CA PRO A 379 6.57 -7.34 -30.33
C PRO A 379 6.44 -8.61 -31.17
N LEU A 380 5.22 -9.16 -31.19
CA LEU A 380 4.91 -10.44 -31.84
C LEU A 380 5.25 -10.50 -33.34
N ASN A 381 5.33 -9.36 -34.02
CA ASN A 381 5.70 -9.29 -35.44
C ASN A 381 7.17 -9.63 -35.72
N LYS A 382 8.05 -9.60 -34.71
CA LYS A 382 9.45 -10.01 -34.82
C LYS A 382 9.62 -11.53 -34.84
N ILE A 383 8.61 -12.28 -34.41
CA ILE A 383 8.66 -13.74 -34.30
C ILE A 383 8.25 -14.38 -35.63
N LYS A 384 9.10 -15.25 -36.18
CA LYS A 384 8.74 -16.12 -37.31
C LYS A 384 7.75 -17.19 -36.84
N LYS A 385 6.49 -17.04 -37.25
CA LYS A 385 5.35 -17.86 -36.82
C LYS A 385 4.49 -18.28 -38.01
N SER A 386 3.81 -19.42 -37.91
CA SER A 386 2.89 -19.93 -38.95
C SER A 386 1.45 -19.94 -38.45
N LEU A 387 0.53 -19.36 -39.21
CA LEU A 387 -0.90 -19.35 -38.86
C LEU A 387 -1.43 -20.80 -38.85
N VAL A 388 -2.03 -21.19 -37.72
CA VAL A 388 -2.66 -22.51 -37.56
C VAL A 388 -4.14 -22.42 -37.91
N ARG A 389 -4.84 -21.48 -37.29
CA ARG A 389 -6.25 -21.20 -37.55
C ARG A 389 -6.68 -19.87 -36.94
N LYS A 390 -7.86 -19.41 -37.37
CA LYS A 390 -8.55 -18.26 -36.79
C LYS A 390 -9.87 -18.73 -36.18
N GLU A 391 -10.12 -18.36 -34.95
CA GLU A 391 -11.34 -18.66 -34.21
C GLU A 391 -12.13 -17.38 -33.97
N ALA A 392 -13.45 -17.42 -34.18
CA ALA A 392 -14.35 -16.30 -33.97
C ALA A 392 -15.29 -16.60 -32.81
N TYR A 393 -15.40 -15.62 -31.90
CA TYR A 393 -16.15 -15.74 -30.65
C TYR A 393 -17.28 -14.71 -30.64
N PRO A 394 -18.53 -15.14 -30.89
CA PRO A 394 -19.70 -14.28 -30.70
C PRO A 394 -19.98 -14.15 -29.20
N LEU A 395 -19.90 -12.92 -28.70
CA LEU A 395 -20.21 -12.57 -27.33
C LEU A 395 -21.65 -12.07 -27.25
N ASN A 396 -22.25 -12.23 -26.07
CA ASN A 396 -23.57 -11.68 -25.80
C ASN A 396 -23.37 -10.23 -25.35
N ASP A 397 -23.95 -9.28 -26.07
CA ASP A 397 -23.95 -7.86 -25.68
C ASP A 397 -25.21 -7.57 -24.86
N SER A 398 -25.02 -7.43 -23.54
CA SER A 398 -26.06 -7.06 -22.57
C SER A 398 -26.62 -5.65 -22.81
N LYS A 399 -25.90 -4.77 -23.51
CA LYS A 399 -26.22 -3.35 -23.70
C LYS A 399 -26.42 -2.58 -22.38
N ASP A 400 -25.87 -3.09 -21.29
CA ASP A 400 -25.84 -2.44 -19.98
C ASP A 400 -24.57 -1.59 -19.78
N PHE A 401 -23.61 -1.70 -20.70
CA PHE A 401 -22.30 -1.05 -20.67
C PHE A 401 -21.43 -1.45 -19.47
N GLN A 402 -21.73 -2.59 -18.83
CA GLN A 402 -20.94 -3.16 -17.74
C GLN A 402 -19.86 -4.09 -18.28
N THR A 403 -18.81 -4.29 -17.48
CA THR A 403 -17.81 -5.30 -17.74
C THR A 403 -18.32 -6.66 -17.26
N HIS A 404 -18.36 -7.63 -18.18
CA HIS A 404 -18.77 -9.01 -17.91
C HIS A 404 -17.61 -9.97 -18.13
N LYS A 405 -17.65 -11.10 -17.42
CA LYS A 405 -16.69 -12.21 -17.57
C LYS A 405 -17.39 -13.44 -18.10
N THR A 406 -16.82 -14.04 -19.14
CA THR A 406 -17.33 -15.25 -19.78
C THR A 406 -16.22 -16.25 -20.01
N SER A 407 -16.46 -17.50 -19.63
CA SER A 407 -15.56 -18.61 -19.92
C SER A 407 -15.75 -19.14 -21.33
N LEU A 408 -14.66 -19.32 -22.06
CA LEU A 408 -14.62 -19.75 -23.46
C LEU A 408 -13.52 -20.80 -23.69
N GLU A 409 -13.61 -21.50 -24.83
CA GLU A 409 -12.61 -22.48 -25.23
C GLU A 409 -11.80 -22.05 -26.45
N ILE A 410 -10.49 -22.27 -26.40
CA ILE A 410 -9.70 -22.49 -27.61
C ILE A 410 -9.79 -23.99 -27.92
N LYS A 411 -10.10 -24.32 -29.18
CA LYS A 411 -10.23 -25.72 -29.61
C LYS A 411 -8.93 -26.50 -29.34
N PRO A 412 -8.99 -27.83 -29.19
CA PRO A 412 -7.81 -28.66 -29.00
C PRO A 412 -6.65 -28.33 -29.96
N LEU A 413 -5.44 -28.29 -29.40
CA LEU A 413 -4.19 -28.05 -30.13
C LEU A 413 -3.19 -29.18 -29.82
N PRO A 414 -2.37 -29.59 -30.80
CA PRO A 414 -1.27 -30.51 -30.52
C PRO A 414 -0.19 -29.81 -29.70
N SER A 415 0.78 -30.58 -29.21
CA SER A 415 1.90 -30.05 -28.42
C SER A 415 2.77 -29.09 -29.24
N GLY A 416 3.08 -27.93 -28.67
CA GLY A 416 3.83 -26.88 -29.35
C GLY A 416 3.85 -25.54 -28.60
N ILE A 417 4.55 -24.57 -29.19
CA ILE A 417 4.57 -23.17 -28.74
C ILE A 417 3.57 -22.40 -29.58
N TYR A 418 2.62 -21.74 -28.93
CA TYR A 418 1.61 -20.94 -29.59
C TYR A 418 1.66 -19.50 -29.15
N VAL A 419 1.45 -18.61 -30.12
CA VAL A 419 1.22 -17.19 -29.90
C VAL A 419 -0.09 -16.81 -30.57
N ALA A 420 -0.86 -15.95 -29.93
CA ALA A 420 -2.18 -15.58 -30.36
C ALA A 420 -2.29 -14.06 -30.47
N GLU A 421 -2.87 -13.58 -31.57
CA GLU A 421 -3.27 -12.18 -31.72
C GLU A 421 -4.79 -12.14 -31.72
N TYR A 422 -5.39 -11.21 -30.97
CA TYR A 422 -6.84 -11.03 -30.98
C TYR A 422 -7.25 -9.71 -31.60
N SER A 423 -8.33 -9.75 -32.38
CA SER A 423 -8.93 -8.56 -33.00
C SER A 423 -10.38 -8.45 -32.59
N VAL A 424 -10.78 -7.25 -32.18
CA VAL A 424 -12.15 -6.95 -31.76
C VAL A 424 -12.91 -6.30 -32.91
N ALA A 425 -14.14 -6.75 -33.17
CA ALA A 425 -14.96 -6.15 -34.20
C ALA A 425 -15.29 -4.69 -33.83
N GLY A 426 -14.97 -3.74 -34.72
CA GLY A 426 -15.28 -2.31 -34.53
C GLY A 426 -14.20 -1.47 -33.83
N ILE A 427 -13.06 -2.07 -33.43
CA ILE A 427 -11.89 -1.33 -32.93
C ILE A 427 -10.82 -1.31 -34.02
N ASP A 428 -10.43 -0.13 -34.49
CA ASP A 428 -9.32 0.02 -35.44
C ASP A 428 -7.97 -0.25 -34.74
N ASN A 429 -7.15 -1.12 -35.34
CA ASN A 429 -5.87 -1.59 -34.78
C ASN A 429 -4.74 -0.54 -34.77
N LYS A 430 -5.00 0.72 -35.12
CA LYS A 430 -3.97 1.76 -35.27
C LYS A 430 -3.76 2.64 -34.04
N ASP A 431 -4.73 2.69 -33.12
CA ASP A 431 -4.76 3.70 -32.05
C ASP A 431 -4.67 3.12 -30.62
N SER A 432 -4.47 1.81 -30.43
CA SER A 432 -4.27 1.20 -29.11
C SER A 432 -2.83 0.73 -28.92
N ASP A 433 -2.10 1.36 -28.00
CA ASP A 433 -0.76 0.93 -27.52
C ASP A 433 -0.78 -0.40 -26.73
N ASP A 434 -1.98 -0.97 -26.49
CA ASP A 434 -2.13 -2.24 -25.80
C ASP A 434 -1.83 -3.43 -26.73
N GLU A 435 -0.85 -4.25 -26.34
CA GLU A 435 -0.51 -5.50 -27.03
C GLU A 435 -1.70 -6.46 -26.99
N LYS A 436 -2.40 -6.59 -28.13
CA LYS A 436 -3.51 -7.54 -28.31
C LYS A 436 -2.99 -8.95 -28.63
N ASP A 437 -2.05 -9.42 -27.84
CA ASP A 437 -1.44 -10.72 -28.04
C ASP A 437 -1.06 -11.42 -26.74
N PHE A 438 -0.84 -12.73 -26.85
CA PHE A 438 -0.37 -13.55 -25.75
C PHE A 438 0.30 -14.82 -26.27
N TYR A 439 1.03 -15.52 -25.39
CA TYR A 439 1.56 -16.85 -25.67
C TYR A 439 1.07 -17.89 -24.67
N PHE A 440 1.07 -19.14 -25.10
CA PHE A 440 0.87 -20.29 -24.24
C PHE A 440 1.59 -21.52 -24.80
N LEU A 441 2.00 -22.40 -23.91
CA LEU A 441 2.64 -23.68 -24.23
C LEU A 441 1.61 -24.78 -24.15
N VAL A 442 1.46 -25.56 -25.21
CA VAL A 442 0.59 -26.74 -25.18
C VAL A 442 1.48 -27.95 -24.95
N SER A 443 1.29 -28.64 -23.82
CA SER A 443 2.14 -29.76 -23.45
C SER A 443 1.40 -30.89 -22.71
N GLY A 444 1.61 -32.13 -23.18
CA GLY A 444 1.11 -33.35 -22.54
C GLY A 444 1.94 -33.81 -21.34
N ASN A 445 3.09 -33.18 -21.08
CA ASN A 445 3.98 -33.52 -19.97
C ASN A 445 4.32 -32.28 -19.13
N LYS A 446 4.71 -32.50 -17.86
CA LYS A 446 5.21 -31.49 -16.92
C LYS A 446 6.51 -31.94 -16.27
N ILE A 447 7.38 -30.99 -15.94
CA ILE A 447 8.59 -31.23 -15.16
C ILE A 447 8.29 -30.90 -13.70
N ILE A 448 8.66 -31.83 -12.83
CA ILE A 448 8.62 -31.67 -11.37
C ILE A 448 10.02 -31.88 -10.80
N TYR A 449 10.26 -31.40 -9.58
CA TYR A 449 11.51 -31.66 -8.88
C TYR A 449 11.50 -33.08 -8.29
N GLN A 450 12.56 -33.85 -8.52
CA GLN A 450 12.85 -35.10 -7.82
C GLN A 450 13.79 -34.86 -6.64
N LYS A 451 14.76 -33.96 -6.81
CA LYS A 451 15.68 -33.55 -5.75
C LYS A 451 16.14 -32.12 -6.02
N LYS A 452 16.09 -31.27 -5.01
CA LYS A 452 16.72 -29.95 -5.07
C LYS A 452 18.09 -30.01 -4.41
N ALA A 453 19.10 -29.55 -5.11
CA ALA A 453 20.43 -29.34 -4.57
C ALA A 453 20.49 -27.97 -3.89
N ASN A 454 21.09 -27.91 -2.69
CA ASN A 454 21.29 -26.64 -2.01
C ASN A 454 22.21 -25.75 -2.85
N ASN A 455 21.73 -24.55 -3.22
CA ASN A 455 22.49 -23.49 -3.87
C ASN A 455 23.19 -23.87 -5.20
N ASN A 456 22.73 -24.93 -5.88
CA ASN A 456 23.16 -25.22 -7.25
C ASN A 456 22.02 -25.86 -8.07
N PRO A 457 21.14 -25.05 -8.68
CA PRO A 457 20.01 -25.56 -9.45
C PRO A 457 20.39 -26.48 -10.61
N LEU A 458 21.62 -26.40 -11.16
CA LEU A 458 22.08 -27.34 -12.19
C LEU A 458 22.31 -28.77 -11.67
N SER A 459 22.45 -28.91 -10.35
CA SER A 459 22.55 -30.21 -9.67
C SER A 459 21.20 -30.76 -9.23
N ASP A 460 20.11 -30.02 -9.48
CA ASP A 460 18.76 -30.52 -9.23
C ASP A 460 18.49 -31.74 -10.10
N GLU A 461 17.84 -32.74 -9.50
CA GLU A 461 17.26 -33.86 -10.24
C GLU A 461 15.81 -33.49 -10.50
N LEU A 462 15.45 -33.52 -11.77
CA LEU A 462 14.12 -33.21 -12.27
C LEU A 462 13.50 -34.47 -12.83
N LYS A 463 12.18 -34.52 -12.84
CA LYS A 463 11.44 -35.65 -13.36
C LYS A 463 10.39 -35.17 -14.35
N LEU A 464 10.38 -35.79 -15.52
CA LEU A 464 9.36 -35.56 -16.53
C LEU A 464 8.19 -36.52 -16.29
N VAL A 465 6.99 -35.98 -16.16
CA VAL A 465 5.77 -36.75 -15.89
C VAL A 465 4.67 -36.35 -16.86
N ASN A 466 3.77 -37.29 -17.15
CA ASN A 466 2.56 -37.00 -17.91
C ASN A 466 1.63 -36.06 -17.10
N SER A 467 1.09 -35.04 -17.76
CA SER A 467 0.27 -34.00 -17.11
C SER A 467 -1.04 -34.52 -16.52
N GLU A 468 -1.59 -35.61 -17.07
CA GLU A 468 -2.91 -36.13 -16.69
C GLU A 468 -2.83 -37.16 -15.56
N ASN A 469 -1.84 -38.06 -15.62
CA ASN A 469 -1.76 -39.20 -14.69
C ASN A 469 -0.46 -39.26 -13.87
N GLY A 470 0.48 -38.34 -14.08
CA GLY A 470 1.73 -38.26 -13.31
C GLY A 470 2.73 -39.39 -13.57
N LYS A 471 2.46 -40.31 -14.51
CA LYS A 471 3.40 -41.40 -14.83
C LYS A 471 4.69 -40.83 -15.44
N PRO A 472 5.87 -41.37 -15.08
CA PRO A 472 7.15 -40.88 -15.58
C PRO A 472 7.29 -41.13 -17.08
N ALA A 473 7.78 -40.11 -17.80
CA ALA A 473 8.16 -40.22 -19.20
C ALA A 473 9.61 -40.71 -19.29
N VAL A 474 9.78 -42.02 -19.42
CA VAL A 474 11.09 -42.71 -19.35
C VAL A 474 11.80 -42.74 -20.70
N ASN A 475 13.13 -42.70 -20.68
CA ASN A 475 13.98 -42.80 -21.87
C ASN A 475 13.67 -41.79 -23.00
N GLU A 476 13.11 -40.62 -22.67
CA GLU A 476 12.74 -39.58 -23.63
C GLU A 476 13.91 -38.62 -23.90
N ASN A 477 14.11 -38.26 -25.17
CA ASN A 477 15.16 -37.32 -25.57
C ASN A 477 14.70 -35.87 -25.38
N LEU A 478 15.52 -35.09 -24.68
CA LEU A 478 15.27 -33.70 -24.32
C LEU A 478 16.30 -32.78 -24.97
N THR A 479 15.84 -31.66 -25.50
CA THR A 479 16.71 -30.57 -25.96
C THR A 479 16.52 -29.36 -25.06
N PHE A 480 17.62 -28.82 -24.55
CA PHE A 480 17.66 -27.65 -23.68
C PHE A 480 18.20 -26.44 -24.46
N TYR A 481 17.44 -25.35 -24.43
CA TYR A 481 17.87 -24.06 -24.96
C TYR A 481 18.06 -23.10 -23.80
N GLU A 482 19.31 -22.71 -23.54
CA GLU A 482 19.65 -21.75 -22.49
C GLU A 482 19.64 -20.32 -23.03
N PHE A 483 18.91 -19.45 -22.33
CA PHE A 483 18.68 -18.07 -22.72
C PHE A 483 19.12 -17.11 -21.63
N VAL A 484 20.01 -16.17 -21.99
CA VAL A 484 20.69 -15.25 -21.07
C VAL A 484 20.87 -13.90 -21.74
N GLY A 485 20.62 -12.80 -21.02
CA GLY A 485 20.81 -11.44 -21.54
C GLY A 485 20.01 -11.14 -22.82
N ASN A 486 18.80 -11.70 -22.94
CA ASN A 486 17.94 -11.61 -24.12
C ASN A 486 18.53 -12.27 -25.40
N LYS A 487 19.45 -13.22 -25.27
CA LYS A 487 20.01 -13.99 -26.39
C LYS A 487 20.06 -15.48 -26.07
N THR A 488 19.85 -16.32 -27.08
CA THR A 488 20.06 -17.76 -26.98
C THR A 488 21.57 -18.02 -26.96
N PHE A 489 22.04 -18.73 -25.94
CA PHE A 489 23.46 -18.88 -25.66
C PHE A 489 23.97 -20.29 -25.98
N THR A 490 23.27 -21.34 -25.52
CA THR A 490 23.68 -22.74 -25.73
C THR A 490 22.50 -23.65 -26.01
N LYS A 491 22.74 -24.64 -26.88
CA LYS A 491 21.86 -25.80 -27.10
C LYS A 491 22.55 -27.02 -26.51
N ALA A 492 21.85 -27.78 -25.68
CA ALA A 492 22.34 -29.03 -25.12
C ALA A 492 21.30 -30.14 -25.27
N GLU A 493 21.75 -31.38 -25.44
CA GLU A 493 20.88 -32.55 -25.47
C GLU A 493 20.97 -33.29 -24.14
N GLY A 494 19.88 -33.91 -23.71
CA GLY A 494 19.82 -34.78 -22.55
C GLY A 494 18.75 -35.85 -22.75
N LYS A 495 18.63 -36.74 -21.78
CA LYS A 495 17.67 -37.84 -21.83
C LYS A 495 17.16 -38.13 -20.43
N THR A 496 15.89 -38.50 -20.32
CA THR A 496 15.37 -39.05 -19.08
C THR A 496 15.84 -40.49 -18.89
N ASP A 497 16.09 -40.88 -17.65
CA ASP A 497 16.47 -42.25 -17.31
C ASP A 497 15.27 -43.22 -17.31
N ASP A 498 15.48 -44.43 -16.80
CA ASP A 498 14.46 -45.47 -16.65
C ASP A 498 13.37 -45.15 -15.62
N LYS A 499 13.54 -44.06 -14.85
CA LYS A 499 12.57 -43.51 -13.88
C LYS A 499 12.00 -42.17 -14.32
N GLY A 500 12.35 -41.68 -15.52
CA GLY A 500 11.91 -40.38 -16.04
C GLY A 500 12.67 -39.19 -15.45
N VAL A 501 13.77 -39.44 -14.74
CA VAL A 501 14.60 -38.43 -14.07
C VAL A 501 15.71 -37.95 -14.99
N PHE A 502 16.05 -36.67 -14.90
CA PHE A 502 17.15 -36.05 -15.63
C PHE A 502 17.76 -34.90 -14.81
N LYS A 503 18.92 -34.42 -15.24
CA LYS A 503 19.57 -33.21 -14.71
C LYS A 503 19.71 -32.18 -15.81
N PHE A 504 19.83 -30.92 -15.45
CA PHE A 504 20.22 -29.92 -16.43
C PHE A 504 21.61 -30.23 -16.98
N PRO A 505 21.82 -30.12 -18.30
CA PRO A 505 23.15 -30.25 -18.88
C PRO A 505 24.13 -29.25 -18.26
N ALA A 506 25.40 -29.65 -18.12
CA ALA A 506 26.44 -28.75 -17.67
C ALA A 506 26.57 -27.58 -18.65
N THR A 507 26.64 -26.36 -18.13
CA THR A 507 26.84 -25.12 -18.91
C THR A 507 28.03 -24.34 -18.36
N ALA A 508 28.79 -23.71 -19.24
CA ALA A 508 29.85 -22.79 -18.87
C ALA A 508 29.31 -21.41 -18.41
N ASN A 509 28.01 -21.16 -18.60
CA ASN A 509 27.38 -19.88 -18.27
C ASN A 509 27.20 -19.71 -16.76
N LYS A 510 27.63 -18.55 -16.25
CA LYS A 510 27.62 -18.20 -14.82
C LYS A 510 26.61 -17.10 -14.48
N GLU A 511 25.79 -16.66 -15.43
CA GLU A 511 24.81 -15.60 -15.21
C GLU A 511 23.75 -16.00 -14.18
N TYR A 512 23.34 -15.02 -13.38
CA TYR A 512 22.41 -15.27 -12.27
C TYR A 512 20.96 -15.41 -12.73
N TYR A 513 20.56 -14.88 -13.88
CA TYR A 513 19.19 -15.02 -14.37
C TYR A 513 19.21 -15.74 -15.71
N ARG A 514 18.70 -16.98 -15.72
CA ARG A 514 18.73 -17.85 -16.89
C ARG A 514 17.35 -18.43 -17.13
N THR A 515 16.93 -18.47 -18.38
CA THR A 515 15.68 -19.13 -18.78
C THR A 515 16.04 -20.34 -19.61
N LEU A 516 15.53 -21.51 -19.23
CA LEU A 516 15.65 -22.72 -20.04
C LEU A 516 14.32 -23.02 -20.72
N LEU A 517 14.37 -23.21 -22.03
CA LEU A 517 13.30 -23.82 -22.79
C LEU A 517 13.66 -25.29 -23.05
N ILE A 518 12.79 -26.19 -22.62
CA ILE A 518 13.03 -27.64 -22.65
C ILE A 518 12.04 -28.26 -23.64
N ARG A 519 12.56 -28.89 -24.70
CA ARG A 519 11.78 -29.51 -25.76
C ARG A 519 11.88 -31.03 -25.67
N GLN A 520 10.76 -31.73 -25.74
CA GLN A 520 10.73 -33.18 -25.97
C GLN A 520 10.65 -33.47 -27.47
N LEU A 521 11.63 -34.21 -28.02
CA LEU A 521 11.72 -34.40 -29.48
C LEU A 521 10.61 -35.29 -30.06
N LYS A 522 10.16 -36.29 -29.28
CA LYS A 522 9.16 -37.27 -29.73
C LYS A 522 7.74 -36.71 -29.75
N THR A 523 7.37 -35.96 -28.72
CA THR A 523 6.00 -35.43 -28.53
C THR A 523 5.87 -33.97 -28.94
N ASN A 524 6.98 -33.27 -29.20
CA ASN A 524 7.03 -31.83 -29.46
C ASN A 524 6.45 -30.98 -28.32
N ASP A 525 6.56 -31.47 -27.09
CA ASP A 525 6.19 -30.75 -25.88
C ASP A 525 7.27 -29.73 -25.47
N PHE A 526 6.83 -28.61 -24.89
CA PHE A 526 7.71 -27.52 -24.45
C PHE A 526 7.40 -27.08 -23.03
N GLN A 527 8.45 -26.72 -22.29
CA GLN A 527 8.35 -26.15 -20.96
C GLN A 527 9.39 -25.06 -20.75
N ILE A 528 9.01 -24.01 -20.04
CA ILE A 528 9.91 -22.92 -19.66
C ILE A 528 10.19 -23.02 -18.17
N MET A 529 11.47 -22.97 -17.80
CA MET A 529 11.91 -22.91 -16.42
C MET A 529 12.87 -21.74 -16.23
N GLU A 530 12.63 -20.94 -15.20
CA GLU A 530 13.61 -19.95 -14.75
C GLU A 530 14.59 -20.60 -13.78
N ILE A 531 15.87 -20.46 -14.08
CA ILE A 531 16.96 -20.89 -13.24
C ILE A 531 17.73 -19.67 -12.80
N TYR A 532 17.75 -19.47 -11.50
CA TYR A 532 18.65 -18.51 -10.90
C TYR A 532 20.04 -19.15 -10.76
N GLY A 533 21.08 -18.50 -11.27
CA GLY A 533 22.46 -18.96 -11.13
C GLY A 533 22.86 -19.06 -9.66
N ASN A 534 24.02 -19.64 -9.42
CA ASN A 534 24.62 -19.52 -8.10
C ASN A 534 24.87 -18.03 -7.88
N ARG A 535 24.15 -17.41 -6.94
CA ARG A 535 24.69 -16.19 -6.33
C ARG A 535 26.08 -16.62 -5.87
N PRO A 536 27.16 -15.89 -6.20
CA PRO A 536 28.39 -16.01 -5.44
C PRO A 536 28.06 -15.43 -4.08
N VAL A 537 27.26 -16.14 -3.30
CA VAL A 537 27.28 -15.94 -1.88
C VAL A 537 28.68 -16.40 -1.52
N ASN A 538 29.41 -15.59 -0.76
CA ASN A 538 30.44 -16.09 0.13
C ASN A 538 29.79 -17.00 1.19
N THR A 539 29.00 -17.99 0.78
CA THR A 539 28.57 -19.10 1.60
C THR A 539 29.67 -20.12 1.46
N ALA A 540 30.42 -20.29 2.55
CA ALA A 540 30.98 -21.58 2.88
C ALA A 540 29.97 -22.68 2.51
N ASP A 541 30.43 -23.70 1.78
CA ASP A 541 29.74 -24.94 1.47
C ASP A 541 28.79 -25.37 2.60
N GLN A 542 27.48 -25.12 2.48
CA GLN A 542 26.47 -25.72 3.37
C GLN A 542 26.13 -27.17 2.98
N ASN A 543 27.00 -27.82 2.18
CA ASN A 543 26.85 -29.21 1.76
C ASN A 543 28.17 -29.99 1.80
N LYS A 544 28.99 -29.72 2.81
CA LYS A 544 29.98 -30.68 3.29
C LYS A 544 29.73 -30.86 4.78
N ASP A 545 30.18 -31.98 5.32
CA ASP A 545 30.41 -32.23 6.74
C ASP A 545 31.36 -31.18 7.38
N VAL A 546 31.04 -29.89 7.28
CA VAL A 546 31.84 -28.77 7.81
C VAL A 546 31.25 -28.41 9.15
N LYS A 547 32.11 -28.40 10.17
CA LYS A 547 31.78 -27.86 11.49
C LYS A 547 31.30 -26.41 11.32
N GLU A 548 30.00 -26.16 11.50
CA GLU A 548 29.47 -24.80 11.46
C GLU A 548 29.86 -24.09 12.76
N SER A 549 30.82 -23.17 12.69
CA SER A 549 31.20 -22.36 13.85
C SER A 549 30.36 -21.08 13.91
N LYS A 550 29.84 -20.77 15.11
CA LYS A 550 29.07 -19.56 15.42
C LYS A 550 29.75 -18.80 16.55
N ALA A 551 29.86 -17.47 16.41
CA ALA A 551 30.29 -16.55 17.46
C ALA A 551 29.09 -15.72 17.93
N GLN A 552 28.82 -15.71 19.23
CA GLN A 552 27.89 -14.77 19.86
C GLN A 552 28.69 -13.69 20.58
N ILE A 553 28.37 -12.42 20.31
CA ILE A 553 29.07 -11.27 20.88
C ILE A 553 28.09 -10.52 21.80
N PHE A 554 28.59 -10.08 22.95
CA PHE A 554 27.87 -9.30 23.94
C PHE A 554 28.70 -8.07 24.32
N THR A 555 28.05 -6.96 24.66
CA THR A 555 28.68 -5.73 25.18
C THR A 555 28.11 -5.34 26.53
N ASP A 556 28.78 -4.46 27.28
CA ASP A 556 28.29 -3.98 28.59
C ASP A 556 27.12 -2.99 28.44
N ARG A 557 27.02 -2.30 27.30
CA ARG A 557 25.96 -1.33 26.96
C ARG A 557 25.55 -1.42 25.50
N ALA A 558 24.35 -0.94 25.21
CA ALA A 558 23.82 -0.81 23.85
C ALA A 558 24.22 0.51 23.15
N ILE A 559 24.66 1.54 23.91
CA ILE A 559 25.00 2.88 23.37
C ILE A 559 26.24 3.49 24.07
N TYR A 560 27.10 4.13 23.27
CA TYR A 560 28.35 4.77 23.71
C TYR A 560 28.52 6.16 23.09
N ARG A 561 29.47 6.92 23.61
CA ARG A 561 29.91 8.20 23.02
C ARG A 561 31.23 8.04 22.28
N PRO A 562 31.52 8.89 21.28
CA PRO A 562 32.86 9.00 20.71
C PRO A 562 33.94 9.14 21.82
N GLY A 563 35.02 8.36 21.73
CA GLY A 563 36.08 8.32 22.74
C GLY A 563 35.86 7.36 23.92
N GLN A 564 34.69 6.74 24.08
CA GLN A 564 34.45 5.76 25.16
C GLN A 564 35.04 4.38 24.83
N THR A 565 35.33 3.63 25.89
CA THR A 565 35.72 2.22 25.78
C THR A 565 34.49 1.32 25.76
N VAL A 566 34.39 0.48 24.73
CA VAL A 566 33.39 -0.59 24.58
C VAL A 566 33.99 -1.88 25.11
N TYR A 567 33.38 -2.50 26.11
CA TYR A 567 33.77 -3.83 26.59
C TYR A 567 32.92 -4.89 25.91
N PHE A 568 33.54 -6.02 25.54
CA PHE A 568 32.82 -7.11 24.87
C PHE A 568 33.23 -8.50 25.39
N LYS A 569 32.33 -9.47 25.21
CA LYS A 569 32.56 -10.90 25.40
C LYS A 569 32.09 -11.67 24.18
N VAL A 570 32.88 -12.65 23.74
CA VAL A 570 32.56 -13.53 22.62
C VAL A 570 32.50 -14.97 23.10
N ILE A 571 31.50 -15.72 22.64
CA ILE A 571 31.33 -17.16 22.89
C ILE A 571 31.25 -17.88 21.54
N ASN A 572 32.17 -18.80 21.30
CA ASN A 572 32.26 -19.60 20.08
C ASN A 572 31.72 -21.02 20.31
N THR A 573 30.71 -21.38 19.53
CA THR A 573 30.21 -22.75 19.41
C THR A 573 30.50 -23.31 18.03
N GLN A 574 30.55 -24.63 17.92
CA GLN A 574 30.58 -25.36 16.66
C GLN A 574 29.51 -26.42 16.68
N ARG A 575 28.88 -26.64 15.52
CA ARG A 575 27.99 -27.75 15.28
C ARG A 575 28.64 -28.73 14.32
N ASP A 576 28.91 -29.95 14.80
CA ASP A 576 29.37 -31.06 13.97
C ASP A 576 28.20 -32.03 13.78
N LYS A 577 27.62 -32.02 12.57
CA LYS A 577 26.33 -32.68 12.25
C LYS A 577 25.21 -32.20 13.17
N GLU A 578 24.95 -32.96 14.22
CA GLU A 578 23.87 -32.70 15.18
C GLU A 578 24.40 -32.53 16.63
N ILE A 579 25.74 -32.58 16.77
CA ILE A 579 26.62 -32.28 17.89
C ILE A 579 26.91 -30.79 18.11
N GLU A 580 26.22 -30.03 18.99
CA GLU A 580 26.70 -28.68 19.37
C GLU A 580 27.72 -28.74 20.51
N SER A 581 28.85 -28.05 20.35
CA SER A 581 29.93 -27.99 21.35
C SER A 581 30.63 -26.64 21.37
N VAL A 582 31.30 -26.28 22.47
CA VAL A 582 32.14 -25.06 22.54
C VAL A 582 33.47 -25.26 21.82
N VAL A 583 34.05 -24.19 21.27
CA VAL A 583 35.34 -24.24 20.56
C VAL A 583 36.45 -23.65 21.41
N ALA A 584 37.16 -24.49 22.17
CA ALA A 584 38.31 -24.07 22.97
C ALA A 584 39.60 -23.94 22.14
N GLY A 585 40.50 -23.01 22.52
CA GLY A 585 41.81 -22.82 21.87
C GLY A 585 41.78 -22.18 20.47
N LEU A 586 40.63 -21.65 20.03
CA LEU A 586 40.48 -20.99 18.73
C LEU A 586 41.09 -19.59 18.77
N GLN A 587 42.07 -19.35 17.89
CA GLN A 587 42.59 -18.00 17.65
C GLN A 587 41.63 -17.24 16.71
N GLN A 588 41.09 -16.11 17.17
CA GLN A 588 40.08 -15.33 16.45
C GLN A 588 40.38 -13.84 16.51
N LYS A 589 40.36 -13.18 15.34
CA LYS A 589 40.43 -11.71 15.22
C LYS A 589 39.01 -11.15 15.38
N ILE A 590 38.87 -10.09 16.17
CA ILE A 590 37.67 -9.26 16.25
C ILE A 590 37.99 -7.86 15.73
N THR A 591 37.14 -7.34 14.86
CA THR A 591 37.29 -6.04 14.19
C THR A 591 36.13 -5.13 14.56
N LEU A 592 36.44 -3.90 14.94
CA LEU A 592 35.51 -2.80 15.09
C LEU A 592 35.41 -2.05 13.75
N THR A 593 34.19 -1.86 13.24
CA THR A 593 33.93 -1.03 12.06
C THR A 593 32.97 0.12 12.38
N ASP A 594 33.16 1.27 11.74
CA ASP A 594 32.31 2.45 11.89
C ASP A 594 30.99 2.34 11.09
N THR A 595 30.14 3.39 11.17
CA THR A 595 28.85 3.51 10.47
C THR A 595 28.95 3.33 8.96
N ASN A 596 30.09 3.68 8.36
CA ASN A 596 30.34 3.51 6.92
C ASN A 596 30.91 2.13 6.58
N GLY A 597 31.04 1.23 7.56
CA GLY A 597 31.65 -0.08 7.40
C GLY A 597 33.18 -0.07 7.31
N GLN A 598 33.85 1.04 7.64
CA GLN A 598 35.32 1.12 7.60
C GLN A 598 35.92 0.49 8.87
N GLU A 599 36.98 -0.30 8.73
CA GLU A 599 37.74 -0.83 9.87
C GLU A 599 38.37 0.31 10.68
N VAL A 600 38.08 0.33 11.98
CA VAL A 600 38.59 1.30 12.95
C VAL A 600 39.76 0.72 13.72
N SER A 601 39.60 -0.50 14.23
CA SER A 601 40.61 -1.22 15.02
C SER A 601 40.31 -2.71 15.02
N SER A 602 41.30 -3.53 15.29
CA SER A 602 41.12 -4.96 15.45
C SER A 602 42.11 -5.57 16.44
N GLN A 603 41.69 -6.66 17.07
CA GLN A 603 42.46 -7.39 18.10
C GLN A 603 42.29 -8.90 17.91
N THR A 604 43.28 -9.70 18.32
CA THR A 604 43.24 -11.16 18.20
C THR A 604 43.29 -11.81 19.57
N PHE A 605 42.37 -12.73 19.83
CA PHE A 605 42.24 -13.46 21.09
C PHE A 605 42.28 -14.97 20.86
N THR A 606 42.49 -15.73 21.92
CA THR A 606 42.35 -17.20 21.92
C THR A 606 41.24 -17.59 22.90
N THR A 607 40.31 -18.47 22.48
CA THR A 607 39.21 -18.91 23.34
C THR A 607 39.70 -19.80 24.49
N ASN A 608 39.08 -19.65 25.66
CA ASN A 608 39.30 -20.50 26.84
C ASN A 608 38.60 -21.86 26.72
N GLU A 609 38.67 -22.69 27.77
CA GLU A 609 38.05 -24.02 27.85
C GLU A 609 36.52 -24.02 27.63
N PHE A 610 35.87 -22.87 27.87
CA PHE A 610 34.43 -22.67 27.62
C PHE A 610 34.14 -22.06 26.24
N GLY A 611 35.14 -21.98 25.36
CA GLY A 611 35.01 -21.41 24.02
C GLY A 611 34.83 -19.89 23.99
N SER A 612 35.24 -19.16 25.04
CA SER A 612 34.98 -17.72 25.16
C SER A 612 36.24 -16.86 25.32
N TYR A 613 36.15 -15.58 24.98
CA TYR A 613 37.14 -14.54 25.31
C TYR A 613 36.45 -13.19 25.55
N HIS A 614 37.17 -12.23 26.12
CA HIS A 614 36.68 -10.87 26.36
C HIS A 614 37.78 -9.85 26.07
N GLY A 615 37.38 -8.61 25.80
CA GLY A 615 38.30 -7.52 25.47
C GLY A 615 37.60 -6.17 25.43
N SER A 616 38.28 -5.17 24.88
CA SER A 616 37.72 -3.82 24.76
C SER A 616 38.28 -3.02 23.60
N PHE A 617 37.49 -2.11 23.04
CA PHE A 617 37.92 -1.12 22.04
C PHE A 617 37.68 0.30 22.53
N VAL A 618 38.61 1.22 22.25
CA VAL A 618 38.38 2.65 22.45
C VAL A 618 37.81 3.24 21.16
N LEU A 619 36.63 3.87 21.25
CA LEU A 619 35.97 4.48 20.09
C LEU A 619 36.73 5.73 19.63
N PRO A 620 36.89 5.96 18.32
CA PRO A 620 37.56 7.14 17.79
C PRO A 620 36.73 8.40 18.04
N LYS A 621 37.41 9.57 18.10
CA LYS A 621 36.78 10.89 18.07
C LYS A 621 36.78 11.40 16.63
N GLY A 622 35.67 12.00 16.15
CA GLY A 622 35.58 12.61 14.82
C GLY A 622 35.17 11.68 13.67
N LYS A 623 34.61 10.49 13.97
CA LYS A 623 33.90 9.65 12.99
C LYS A 623 32.40 9.98 12.99
N LEU A 624 31.71 9.61 11.92
CA LEU A 624 30.26 9.77 11.82
C LEU A 624 29.57 8.96 12.94
N ASN A 625 28.63 9.58 13.65
CA ASN A 625 27.80 8.90 14.63
C ASN A 625 26.85 7.89 13.97
N GLY A 626 26.27 6.99 14.75
CA GLY A 626 25.33 5.98 14.28
C GLY A 626 25.73 4.57 14.70
N THR A 627 25.41 3.59 13.86
CA THR A 627 25.58 2.17 14.19
C THR A 627 27.00 1.67 13.88
N PHE A 628 27.73 1.26 14.92
CA PHE A 628 29.04 0.61 14.82
C PHE A 628 28.88 -0.91 14.93
N TYR A 629 29.88 -1.65 14.45
CA TYR A 629 29.81 -3.10 14.41
C TYR A 629 31.07 -3.77 14.97
N LEU A 630 30.87 -4.87 15.69
CA LEU A 630 31.91 -5.84 16.01
C LEU A 630 31.75 -7.05 15.11
N ARG A 631 32.85 -7.47 14.46
CA ARG A 631 32.87 -8.62 13.55
C ARG A 631 34.02 -9.55 13.90
N THR A 632 33.77 -10.84 13.94
CA THR A 632 34.81 -11.84 14.15
C THR A 632 35.30 -12.43 12.82
N SER A 633 36.57 -12.86 12.79
CA SER A 633 37.15 -13.56 11.64
C SER A 633 36.87 -15.06 11.70
N GLY A 634 36.63 -15.67 10.56
CA GLY A 634 36.52 -17.13 10.42
C GLY A 634 35.15 -17.72 10.78
N ASN A 635 34.21 -16.91 11.26
CA ASN A 635 32.80 -17.28 11.45
C ASN A 635 31.87 -16.06 11.29
N ASN A 636 30.55 -16.27 11.32
CA ASN A 636 29.54 -15.22 11.15
C ASN A 636 29.21 -14.47 12.45
N GLY A 637 30.20 -14.19 13.29
CA GLY A 637 29.97 -13.39 14.50
C GLY A 637 29.82 -11.92 14.17
N TYR A 638 28.68 -11.36 14.56
CA TYR A 638 28.30 -9.99 14.28
C TYR A 638 27.47 -9.42 15.43
N PHE A 639 27.77 -8.18 15.81
CA PHE A 639 26.97 -7.43 16.79
C PHE A 639 27.05 -5.94 16.48
N ASP A 640 25.89 -5.28 16.47
CA ASP A 640 25.76 -3.86 16.25
C ASP A 640 25.43 -3.10 17.54
N PHE A 641 25.93 -1.87 17.65
CA PHE A 641 25.68 -0.99 18.79
C PHE A 641 25.72 0.48 18.36
N ARG A 642 25.10 1.38 19.13
CA ARG A 642 25.03 2.82 18.77
C ARG A 642 26.18 3.63 19.35
N VAL A 643 26.70 4.57 18.56
CA VAL A 643 27.66 5.59 18.98
C VAL A 643 27.06 6.95 18.68
N GLU A 644 26.70 7.68 19.73
CA GLU A 644 26.02 8.97 19.63
C GLU A 644 26.60 9.99 20.61
N GLU A 645 26.53 11.27 20.26
CA GLU A 645 26.79 12.38 21.18
C GLU A 645 25.57 12.64 22.08
N TYR A 646 25.24 11.65 22.92
CA TYR A 646 24.12 11.78 23.85
C TYR A 646 24.57 12.39 25.18
N LYS A 647 23.77 13.27 25.77
CA LYS A 647 23.91 13.64 27.18
C LYS A 647 23.19 12.60 28.04
N ARG A 648 23.75 12.24 29.20
CA ARG A 648 23.04 11.36 30.13
C ARG A 648 21.82 12.15 30.64
N PRO A 649 20.60 11.61 30.51
CA PRO A 649 19.42 12.24 31.07
C PRO A 649 19.63 12.57 32.55
N LYS A 650 19.24 13.77 32.98
CA LYS A 650 19.28 14.18 34.39
C LYS A 650 17.99 13.82 35.13
N PHE A 651 16.92 13.58 34.37
CA PHE A 651 15.61 13.22 34.87
C PHE A 651 14.94 12.21 33.96
N GLU A 652 13.89 11.59 34.47
CA GLU A 652 13.02 10.69 33.74
C GLU A 652 11.58 11.17 33.83
N VAL A 653 10.79 10.76 32.84
CA VAL A 653 9.35 10.93 32.79
C VAL A 653 8.76 9.52 32.77
N THR A 654 7.75 9.26 33.59
CA THR A 654 7.11 7.94 33.68
C THR A 654 5.60 8.09 33.76
N PHE A 655 4.87 7.06 33.30
CA PHE A 655 3.43 6.93 33.47
C PHE A 655 3.11 5.84 34.49
N ASP A 656 2.04 6.03 35.26
CA ASP A 656 1.51 4.97 36.10
C ASP A 656 0.88 3.86 35.22
N PRO A 657 1.04 2.56 35.55
CA PRO A 657 0.45 1.48 34.77
C PRO A 657 -1.08 1.55 34.66
N VAL A 658 -1.60 1.38 33.45
CA VAL A 658 -3.04 1.35 33.14
C VAL A 658 -3.61 -0.01 33.56
N LYS A 659 -4.27 -0.09 34.72
CA LYS A 659 -4.74 -1.37 35.31
C LYS A 659 -6.24 -1.67 35.10
N GLU A 660 -7.04 -0.66 34.75
CA GLU A 660 -8.50 -0.77 34.65
C GLU A 660 -8.98 -0.96 33.20
N GLU A 661 -10.17 -1.55 33.04
CA GLU A 661 -10.87 -1.61 31.75
C GLU A 661 -11.62 -0.31 31.51
N TYR A 662 -11.32 0.33 30.38
CA TYR A 662 -11.95 1.59 30.03
C TYR A 662 -12.95 1.43 28.89
N LYS A 663 -14.09 2.10 29.05
CA LYS A 663 -15.17 2.12 28.07
C LYS A 663 -15.34 3.51 27.50
N TYR A 664 -15.88 3.58 26.28
CA TYR A 664 -16.32 4.86 25.74
C TYR A 664 -17.38 5.51 26.65
N GLY A 665 -17.38 6.84 26.69
CA GLY A 665 -18.20 7.68 27.56
C GLY A 665 -17.52 8.04 28.89
N GLN A 666 -16.37 7.45 29.22
CA GLN A 666 -15.61 7.76 30.43
C GLN A 666 -14.52 8.81 30.15
N THR A 667 -14.26 9.66 31.13
CA THR A 667 -13.06 10.52 31.17
C THR A 667 -11.99 9.82 31.98
N ILE A 668 -10.78 9.71 31.43
CA ILE A 668 -9.65 9.05 32.07
C ILE A 668 -8.65 10.09 32.53
N GLU A 669 -8.10 9.88 33.73
CA GLU A 669 -6.98 10.64 34.25
C GLU A 669 -5.71 9.79 34.20
N LEU A 670 -4.92 9.96 33.14
CA LEU A 670 -3.60 9.34 33.03
C LEU A 670 -2.62 10.13 33.91
N LYS A 671 -2.03 9.46 34.89
CA LYS A 671 -1.08 10.05 35.84
C LYS A 671 0.34 9.71 35.44
N GLY A 672 1.22 10.68 35.53
CA GLY A 672 2.65 10.50 35.30
C GLY A 672 3.49 11.37 36.23
N LYS A 673 4.79 11.12 36.24
CA LYS A 673 5.76 11.81 37.09
C LYS A 673 7.00 12.20 36.31
N ALA A 674 7.53 13.39 36.61
CA ALA A 674 8.79 13.89 36.12
C ALA A 674 9.74 14.10 37.31
N MET A 675 10.79 13.28 37.38
CA MET A 675 11.72 13.26 38.53
C MET A 675 13.16 13.19 38.05
N MET A 676 14.04 13.96 38.70
CA MET A 676 15.48 13.80 38.54
C MET A 676 15.92 12.41 39.02
N PHE A 677 16.97 11.84 38.42
CA PHE A 677 17.55 10.57 38.90
C PHE A 677 18.11 10.67 40.33
N SER A 678 18.31 11.89 40.84
CA SER A 678 18.63 12.16 42.26
C SER A 678 17.43 12.04 43.21
N GLY A 679 16.21 11.87 42.69
CA GLY A 679 14.96 11.82 43.45
C GLY A 679 14.23 13.15 43.61
N VAL A 680 14.75 14.26 43.04
CA VAL A 680 14.13 15.59 43.13
C VAL A 680 13.00 15.73 42.09
N ALA A 681 11.83 16.18 42.54
CA ALA A 681 10.68 16.45 41.68
C ALA A 681 10.86 17.70 40.80
N LEU A 682 10.49 17.62 39.53
CA LEU A 682 10.42 18.78 38.64
C LEU A 682 9.06 19.49 38.80
N SER A 683 9.03 20.59 39.55
CA SER A 683 7.81 21.35 39.84
C SER A 683 7.52 22.43 38.79
N ASN A 684 6.22 22.72 38.55
CA ASN A 684 5.72 23.78 37.66
C ASN A 684 6.37 23.77 36.27
N THR A 685 6.68 22.58 35.75
CA THR A 685 7.30 22.37 34.45
C THR A 685 6.22 22.03 33.42
N THR A 686 6.33 22.60 32.22
CA THR A 686 5.37 22.33 31.13
C THR A 686 5.58 20.93 30.57
N VAL A 687 4.49 20.18 30.48
CA VAL A 687 4.41 18.85 29.88
C VAL A 687 3.60 18.98 28.60
N ASN A 688 4.25 18.89 27.44
CA ASN A 688 3.58 18.83 26.16
C ASN A 688 3.22 17.37 25.90
N TYR A 689 1.96 17.07 25.55
CA TYR A 689 1.56 15.70 25.26
C TYR A 689 0.87 15.56 23.91
N GLU A 690 1.00 14.38 23.34
CA GLU A 690 0.45 13.95 22.07
C GLU A 690 -0.30 12.63 22.30
N ILE A 691 -1.58 12.58 21.93
CA ILE A 691 -2.40 11.37 22.01
C ILE A 691 -2.81 10.98 20.60
N ARG A 692 -2.23 9.91 20.07
CA ARG A 692 -2.61 9.32 18.78
C ARG A 692 -3.67 8.26 18.98
N LYS A 693 -4.80 8.41 18.31
CA LYS A 693 -5.86 7.40 18.29
C LYS A 693 -5.72 6.54 17.04
N ARG A 694 -5.63 5.22 17.19
CA ARG A 694 -5.59 4.26 16.08
C ARG A 694 -6.69 3.22 16.22
N ASN A 695 -7.49 3.07 15.19
CA ASN A 695 -8.40 1.93 15.12
C ASN A 695 -7.62 0.65 14.88
N ILE A 696 -7.85 -0.35 15.73
CA ILE A 696 -7.17 -1.64 15.66
C ILE A 696 -8.17 -2.80 15.59
N ARG A 697 -9.43 -2.56 15.25
CA ARG A 697 -10.47 -3.61 15.22
C ARG A 697 -10.16 -4.76 14.26
N TRP A 698 -9.50 -4.47 13.13
CA TRP A 698 -9.06 -5.48 12.16
C TRP A 698 -8.07 -6.49 12.73
N ARG A 699 -7.32 -6.13 13.78
CA ARG A 699 -6.36 -7.04 14.45
C ARG A 699 -7.05 -8.17 15.20
N TYR A 700 -8.30 -7.94 15.64
CA TYR A 700 -9.07 -8.93 16.40
C TYR A 700 -10.17 -9.57 15.55
N PHE A 701 -10.61 -8.88 14.49
CA PHE A 701 -11.75 -9.26 13.66
C PHE A 701 -11.43 -9.05 12.19
N SER A 702 -11.10 -10.13 11.47
CA SER A 702 -10.58 -10.12 10.10
C SER A 702 -11.56 -9.59 9.03
N TRP A 703 -12.86 -9.51 9.33
CA TRP A 703 -13.87 -8.98 8.40
C TRP A 703 -13.90 -7.45 8.36
N TYR A 704 -13.25 -6.77 9.30
CA TYR A 704 -13.05 -5.32 9.19
C TYR A 704 -11.84 -5.04 8.30
N PRO A 705 -11.94 -4.08 7.37
CA PRO A 705 -10.81 -3.69 6.55
C PRO A 705 -9.67 -3.14 7.42
N GLN A 706 -8.44 -3.39 6.97
CA GLN A 706 -7.24 -2.76 7.52
C GLN A 706 -7.19 -1.32 7.00
N ASP A 707 -7.99 -0.45 7.61
CA ASP A 707 -8.00 0.97 7.28
C ASP A 707 -6.75 1.65 7.85
N ASN A 708 -6.18 2.59 7.08
CA ASN A 708 -5.07 3.41 7.54
C ASN A 708 -5.62 4.55 8.41
N ASP A 709 -5.96 4.24 9.65
CA ASP A 709 -6.58 5.17 10.61
C ASP A 709 -5.51 6.03 11.31
N ASN A 710 -4.74 6.78 10.51
CA ASN A 710 -3.91 7.87 10.98
C ASN A 710 -4.83 9.03 11.39
N GLU A 711 -5.47 8.93 12.55
CA GLU A 711 -6.10 10.09 13.14
C GLU A 711 -5.04 11.09 13.58
N ASN A 712 -5.34 12.37 13.41
CA ASN A 712 -4.51 13.40 14.01
C ASN A 712 -4.45 13.25 15.50
N SER A 713 -3.24 13.46 16.02
CA SER A 713 -3.00 13.44 17.43
C SER A 713 -3.72 14.59 18.14
N ILE A 714 -4.32 14.29 19.29
CA ILE A 714 -4.76 15.32 20.22
C ILE A 714 -3.50 15.87 20.88
N LEU A 715 -3.25 17.16 20.69
CA LEU A 715 -2.12 17.87 21.29
C LEU A 715 -2.62 18.69 22.47
N GLY A 716 -1.84 18.73 23.55
CA GLY A 716 -2.18 19.55 24.70
C GLY A 716 -0.99 19.78 25.62
N GLU A 717 -1.24 20.58 26.65
CA GLU A 717 -0.26 20.98 27.65
C GLU A 717 -0.79 20.67 29.05
N ALA A 718 0.09 20.18 29.92
CA ALA A 718 -0.15 20.00 31.34
C ALA A 718 1.00 20.63 32.14
N LYS A 719 0.83 20.79 33.45
CA LYS A 719 1.90 21.24 34.36
C LYS A 719 2.11 20.23 35.46
N THR A 720 3.37 20.08 35.87
CA THR A 720 3.71 19.28 37.05
C THR A 720 3.39 20.03 38.35
N ASN A 721 2.92 19.29 39.36
CA ASN A 721 2.72 19.81 40.72
C ASN A 721 4.05 19.84 41.53
N GLU A 722 3.99 20.22 42.80
CA GLU A 722 5.17 20.28 43.69
C GLU A 722 5.89 18.93 43.87
N LYS A 723 5.20 17.81 43.66
CA LYS A 723 5.74 16.44 43.70
C LYS A 723 6.23 15.95 42.34
N GLY A 724 6.19 16.79 41.31
CA GLY A 724 6.59 16.44 39.94
C GLY A 724 5.54 15.60 39.21
N GLU A 725 4.33 15.48 39.74
CA GLU A 725 3.25 14.68 39.15
C GLU A 725 2.42 15.53 38.19
N PHE A 726 2.02 14.95 37.07
CA PHE A 726 1.13 15.57 36.08
C PHE A 726 -0.05 14.65 35.76
N THR A 727 -1.13 15.23 35.25
CA THR A 727 -2.35 14.49 34.89
C THR A 727 -2.81 14.92 33.51
N ILE A 728 -2.98 13.94 32.62
CA ILE A 728 -3.54 14.12 31.29
C ILE A 728 -4.97 13.59 31.31
N LYS A 729 -5.93 14.46 30.99
CA LYS A 729 -7.35 14.07 30.91
C LYS A 729 -7.70 13.71 29.48
N LEU A 730 -8.26 12.52 29.30
CA LEU A 730 -8.68 12.01 28.00
C LEU A 730 -10.16 11.62 28.03
N ASP A 731 -10.97 12.30 27.21
CA ASP A 731 -12.37 11.94 27.03
C ASP A 731 -12.50 10.86 25.95
N LEU A 732 -12.95 9.67 26.35
CA LEU A 732 -13.16 8.57 25.43
C LEU A 732 -14.51 8.68 24.73
N LYS A 733 -14.55 9.27 23.54
CA LYS A 733 -15.79 9.35 22.75
C LYS A 733 -15.91 8.17 21.80
N LYS A 734 -17.09 7.52 21.83
CA LYS A 734 -17.50 6.54 20.81
C LYS A 734 -17.87 7.28 19.53
N ASP A 735 -17.48 6.76 18.37
CA ASP A 735 -17.90 7.31 17.08
C ASP A 735 -19.26 6.70 16.70
N GLU A 736 -20.37 7.39 16.98
CA GLU A 736 -21.72 6.85 16.71
C GLU A 736 -22.04 6.67 15.21
N LYS A 737 -21.18 7.15 14.29
CA LYS A 737 -21.36 6.96 12.84
C LYS A 737 -20.79 5.63 12.35
N LEU A 738 -19.90 5.00 13.13
CA LEU A 738 -19.29 3.72 12.75
C LEU A 738 -20.18 2.56 13.20
N ASP A 739 -20.67 1.81 12.21
CA ASP A 739 -21.39 0.57 12.45
C ASP A 739 -20.46 -0.54 13.01
N GLY A 740 -20.96 -1.29 13.98
CA GLY A 740 -20.31 -2.46 14.58
C GLY A 740 -19.29 -2.14 15.67
N ILE A 741 -18.42 -3.11 15.95
CA ILE A 741 -17.44 -3.06 17.03
C ILE A 741 -16.37 -2.01 16.74
N GLN A 742 -16.08 -1.18 17.76
CA GLN A 742 -14.98 -0.21 17.76
C GLN A 742 -13.92 -0.65 18.76
N ILE A 743 -12.66 -0.57 18.33
CA ILE A 743 -11.49 -0.87 19.16
C ILE A 743 -10.41 0.13 18.79
N ASP A 744 -10.13 1.05 19.71
CA ASP A 744 -9.17 2.13 19.52
C ASP A 744 -7.98 1.96 20.48
N ASN A 745 -6.78 2.08 19.95
CA ASN A 745 -5.54 2.24 20.70
C ASN A 745 -5.21 3.73 20.81
N TYR A 746 -5.12 4.24 22.02
CA TYR A 746 -4.63 5.57 22.33
C TYR A 746 -3.15 5.45 22.71
N GLU A 747 -2.27 5.93 21.85
CA GLU A 747 -0.83 6.04 22.08
C GLU A 747 -0.55 7.44 22.63
N ILE A 748 -0.17 7.53 23.90
CA ILE A 748 0.08 8.80 24.59
C ILE A 748 1.59 8.99 24.71
N ASN A 749 2.12 10.06 24.14
CA ASN A 749 3.49 10.52 24.34
C ASN A 749 3.48 11.82 25.14
N ALA A 750 4.30 11.92 26.18
CA ALA A 750 4.50 13.15 26.94
C ALA A 750 5.96 13.56 26.86
N SER A 751 6.20 14.84 26.58
CA SER A 751 7.49 15.50 26.51
C SER A 751 7.59 16.58 27.58
N VAL A 752 8.60 16.49 28.43
CA VAL A 752 8.84 17.45 29.53
C VAL A 752 10.17 18.13 29.29
N THR A 753 10.17 19.47 29.26
CA THR A 753 11.38 20.28 29.06
C THR A 753 11.72 21.01 30.36
N ASP A 754 12.93 20.77 30.89
CA ASP A 754 13.40 21.44 32.10
C ASP A 754 13.78 22.91 31.84
N ILE A 755 14.05 23.67 32.91
CA ILE A 755 14.47 25.08 32.83
C ILE A 755 15.81 25.30 32.09
N ASN A 756 16.60 24.24 31.90
CA ASN A 756 17.88 24.28 31.20
C ASN A 756 17.75 23.87 29.72
N GLY A 757 16.52 23.64 29.23
CA GLY A 757 16.25 23.21 27.86
C GLY A 757 16.48 21.72 27.58
N GLU A 758 16.65 20.88 28.60
CA GLU A 758 16.71 19.42 28.45
C GLU A 758 15.30 18.84 28.35
N THR A 759 15.00 18.11 27.28
CA THR A 759 13.70 17.47 27.06
C THR A 759 13.81 15.95 27.21
N GLN A 760 12.90 15.35 27.97
CA GLN A 760 12.74 13.90 28.07
C GLN A 760 11.31 13.50 27.72
N THR A 761 11.16 12.29 27.19
CA THR A 761 9.86 11.78 26.74
C THR A 761 9.50 10.47 27.43
N ALA A 762 8.20 10.23 27.55
CA ALA A 762 7.64 8.96 28.00
C ALA A 762 6.42 8.62 27.16
N ASP A 763 6.17 7.34 26.96
CA ASP A 763 4.99 6.84 26.27
C ASP A 763 4.19 5.82 27.09
N THR A 764 2.89 5.77 26.83
CA THR A 764 2.00 4.73 27.34
C THR A 764 0.90 4.46 26.33
N GLN A 765 0.26 3.29 26.43
CA GLN A 765 -0.81 2.89 25.53
C GLN A 765 -2.04 2.47 26.31
N LEU A 766 -3.19 2.83 25.76
CA LEU A 766 -4.50 2.49 26.32
C LEU A 766 -5.40 1.99 25.19
N LYS A 767 -5.91 0.77 25.33
CA LYS A 767 -6.90 0.24 24.40
C LYS A 767 -8.30 0.39 24.98
N VAL A 768 -9.22 0.88 24.16
CA VAL A 768 -10.63 1.12 24.49
C VAL A 768 -11.49 0.40 23.47
N SER A 769 -12.58 -0.21 23.91
CA SER A 769 -13.50 -0.90 23.01
C SER A 769 -14.96 -0.70 23.38
N SER A 770 -15.83 -0.82 22.38
CA SER A 770 -17.28 -0.81 22.54
C SER A 770 -17.80 -2.12 23.12
N VAL A 771 -17.02 -3.19 23.00
CA VAL A 771 -17.29 -4.49 23.61
C VAL A 771 -16.22 -4.80 24.64
N SER A 772 -16.55 -5.71 25.54
CA SER A 772 -15.70 -6.01 26.69
C SER A 772 -14.55 -6.97 26.42
N HIS A 773 -14.62 -7.78 25.35
CA HIS A 773 -13.66 -8.85 25.09
C HIS A 773 -13.63 -9.28 23.63
N TYR A 774 -12.59 -10.03 23.28
CA TYR A 774 -12.52 -10.85 22.07
C TYR A 774 -12.36 -12.33 22.43
N ILE A 775 -12.73 -13.21 21.50
CA ILE A 775 -12.64 -14.66 21.67
C ILE A 775 -11.42 -15.15 20.89
N GLN A 776 -10.38 -15.53 21.60
CA GLN A 776 -9.23 -16.20 21.03
C GLN A 776 -9.45 -17.71 21.09
N ALA A 777 -9.22 -18.40 19.97
CA ALA A 777 -9.34 -19.85 19.91
C ALA A 777 -8.13 -20.42 19.20
N GLU A 778 -7.61 -21.53 19.72
CA GLU A 778 -6.57 -22.31 19.04
C GLU A 778 -7.07 -22.78 17.67
N GLU A 779 -6.19 -22.77 16.68
CA GLU A 779 -6.52 -23.20 15.32
C GLU A 779 -6.83 -24.70 15.28
N ILE A 780 -7.98 -25.07 14.73
CA ILE A 780 -8.36 -26.46 14.49
C ILE A 780 -7.71 -26.93 13.20
N LYS A 781 -6.58 -27.64 13.33
CA LYS A 781 -5.98 -28.40 12.22
C LYS A 781 -6.87 -29.57 11.81
N ASN A 782 -6.60 -30.17 10.66
CA ASN A 782 -7.25 -31.41 10.22
C ASN A 782 -7.25 -32.47 11.33
N VAL A 783 -8.40 -33.08 11.61
CA VAL A 783 -8.58 -34.06 12.70
C VAL A 783 -9.06 -35.40 12.18
N PHE A 784 -8.86 -36.49 12.92
CA PHE A 784 -9.42 -37.79 12.59
C PHE A 784 -10.78 -38.02 13.25
N SER A 785 -11.70 -38.70 12.56
CA SER A 785 -13.08 -38.94 13.05
C SER A 785 -13.18 -39.74 14.36
N GLY A 786 -12.16 -40.53 14.69
CA GLY A 786 -12.08 -41.29 15.94
C GLY A 786 -11.60 -40.48 17.15
N GLU A 787 -11.12 -39.25 16.92
CA GLU A 787 -10.51 -38.38 17.92
C GLU A 787 -11.47 -37.24 18.30
N ASN A 788 -11.43 -36.83 19.57
CA ASN A 788 -12.20 -35.66 19.99
C ASN A 788 -11.56 -34.39 19.43
N VAL A 789 -12.38 -33.51 18.87
CA VAL A 789 -11.94 -32.17 18.48
C VAL A 789 -11.95 -31.29 19.72
N LYS A 790 -10.75 -31.08 20.28
CA LYS A 790 -10.51 -30.22 21.43
C LYS A 790 -9.71 -28.99 21.01
N LEU A 791 -10.07 -27.85 21.56
CA LEU A 791 -9.34 -26.61 21.38
C LEU A 791 -9.42 -25.74 22.63
N LYS A 792 -8.35 -24.99 22.87
CA LYS A 792 -8.36 -23.96 23.91
C LYS A 792 -9.06 -22.69 23.41
N VAL A 793 -9.99 -22.17 24.21
CA VAL A 793 -10.73 -20.93 23.94
C VAL A 793 -10.53 -19.98 25.12
N GLU A 794 -10.09 -18.77 24.84
CA GLU A 794 -9.84 -17.74 25.85
C GLU A 794 -10.63 -16.48 25.51
N THR A 795 -11.40 -15.97 26.47
CA THR A 795 -12.02 -14.64 26.37
C THR A 795 -11.11 -13.62 27.05
N LYS A 796 -10.52 -12.70 26.27
CA LYS A 796 -9.58 -11.70 26.77
C LYS A 796 -10.09 -10.29 26.56
N ASN A 797 -9.73 -9.39 27.46
CA ASN A 797 -9.85 -7.96 27.19
C ASN A 797 -8.72 -7.50 26.25
N TYR A 798 -8.83 -6.27 25.76
CA TYR A 798 -7.88 -5.73 24.79
C TYR A 798 -6.50 -5.45 25.38
N ASN A 799 -6.36 -5.41 26.70
CA ASN A 799 -5.06 -5.32 27.40
C ASN A 799 -4.48 -6.71 27.72
N GLU A 800 -4.93 -7.76 27.01
CA GLU A 800 -4.47 -9.15 27.11
C GLU A 800 -4.74 -9.86 28.45
N GLN A 801 -5.70 -9.36 29.24
CA GLN A 801 -6.11 -10.00 30.51
C GLN A 801 -7.29 -10.95 30.28
N LEU A 802 -7.28 -12.10 30.97
CA LEU A 802 -8.33 -13.12 30.89
C LEU A 802 -9.59 -12.71 31.68
N LEU A 803 -10.77 -12.78 31.05
CA LEU A 803 -12.05 -12.41 31.68
C LEU A 803 -12.98 -13.58 32.03
N LYS A 804 -12.70 -14.79 31.55
CA LYS A 804 -13.52 -16.00 31.76
C LYS A 804 -15.02 -15.80 31.47
N LYS A 805 -15.34 -15.13 30.36
CA LYS A 805 -16.72 -14.89 29.92
C LYS A 805 -17.27 -16.10 29.17
N SER A 806 -18.59 -16.32 29.26
CA SER A 806 -19.28 -17.35 28.50
C SER A 806 -19.44 -16.95 27.03
N TYR A 807 -19.39 -17.92 26.13
CA TYR A 807 -19.58 -17.76 24.69
C TYR A 807 -20.52 -18.85 24.14
N GLN A 808 -21.14 -18.59 22.99
CA GLN A 808 -21.92 -19.56 22.25
C GLN A 808 -21.05 -20.24 21.19
N THR A 809 -21.30 -21.53 20.97
CA THR A 809 -20.65 -22.33 19.93
C THR A 809 -21.71 -22.76 18.94
N LYS A 810 -21.43 -22.60 17.65
CA LYS A 810 -22.27 -23.09 16.56
C LYS A 810 -21.40 -23.90 15.61
N LEU A 811 -21.61 -25.20 15.62
CA LEU A 811 -20.92 -26.14 14.73
C LEU A 811 -21.84 -26.46 13.55
N SER A 812 -21.34 -26.24 12.34
CA SER A 812 -22.07 -26.51 11.10
C SER A 812 -21.28 -27.46 10.21
N LYS A 813 -21.96 -28.41 9.56
CA LYS A 813 -21.38 -29.27 8.53
C LYS A 813 -21.56 -28.61 7.17
N LEU A 814 -20.49 -28.50 6.40
CA LEU A 814 -20.49 -27.89 5.06
C LEU A 814 -20.85 -28.95 4.01
N GLN A 815 -21.62 -28.54 3.00
CA GLN A 815 -21.93 -29.35 1.83
C GLN A 815 -20.93 -29.01 0.71
N SER A 816 -19.89 -29.84 0.60
CA SER A 816 -18.90 -29.76 -0.47
C SER A 816 -19.51 -30.12 -1.83
N PRO A 817 -19.11 -29.44 -2.92
CA PRO A 817 -19.42 -29.86 -4.28
C PRO A 817 -18.79 -31.21 -4.62
N ASP A 818 -19.46 -32.00 -5.46
CA ASP A 818 -18.99 -33.32 -5.92
C ASP A 818 -17.90 -33.21 -7.02
N ARG A 819 -16.94 -32.28 -6.85
CA ARG A 819 -15.90 -31.96 -7.83
C ARG A 819 -14.59 -31.59 -7.15
N ILE A 820 -13.47 -31.92 -7.80
CA ILE A 820 -12.14 -31.47 -7.41
C ILE A 820 -11.86 -30.15 -8.15
N PHE A 821 -11.55 -29.09 -7.42
CA PHE A 821 -11.24 -27.79 -8.00
C PHE A 821 -9.73 -27.52 -8.10
N ARG A 822 -9.33 -26.78 -9.13
CA ARG A 822 -8.00 -26.18 -9.27
C ARG A 822 -8.09 -24.65 -9.12
N ASN A 823 -6.96 -24.01 -8.87
CA ASN A 823 -6.92 -22.60 -8.48
C ASN A 823 -6.71 -21.61 -9.63
N ASN A 824 -6.51 -22.08 -10.88
CA ASN A 824 -5.97 -21.26 -11.96
C ASN A 824 -6.86 -20.06 -12.33
N PHE A 825 -8.18 -20.16 -12.15
CA PHE A 825 -9.15 -19.09 -12.43
C PHE A 825 -10.00 -18.67 -11.23
N ILE A 826 -9.54 -18.93 -9.99
CA ILE A 826 -10.34 -18.69 -8.78
C ILE A 826 -10.71 -17.20 -8.57
N SER A 827 -9.92 -16.26 -9.12
CA SER A 827 -10.19 -14.81 -9.11
C SER A 827 -11.04 -14.33 -10.29
N GLU A 828 -11.21 -15.15 -11.33
CA GLU A 828 -11.76 -14.74 -12.63
C GLU A 828 -13.10 -15.42 -12.95
N VAL A 829 -13.83 -15.90 -11.93
CA VAL A 829 -15.08 -16.63 -12.12
C VAL A 829 -16.10 -15.81 -12.92
N GLN A 830 -16.65 -16.41 -13.97
CA GLN A 830 -17.63 -15.78 -14.86
C GLN A 830 -18.91 -15.34 -14.13
N ASP A 831 -19.54 -14.29 -14.64
CA ASP A 831 -20.86 -13.78 -14.23
C ASP A 831 -21.86 -13.77 -15.39
N PHE A 832 -21.39 -13.88 -16.63
CA PHE A 832 -22.21 -13.95 -17.83
C PHE A 832 -21.87 -15.20 -18.66
N PRO A 833 -22.40 -16.38 -18.27
CA PRO A 833 -21.96 -17.65 -18.84
C PRO A 833 -22.43 -17.85 -20.30
N LYS A 834 -21.51 -18.33 -21.15
CA LYS A 834 -21.82 -18.77 -22.52
C LYS A 834 -22.34 -20.21 -22.57
N TYR A 835 -21.76 -21.07 -21.74
CA TYR A 835 -22.06 -22.48 -21.64
C TYR A 835 -23.07 -22.75 -20.52
N SER A 836 -23.89 -23.80 -20.68
CA SER A 836 -24.64 -24.34 -19.54
C SER A 836 -23.66 -24.88 -18.49
N LYS A 837 -24.13 -25.06 -17.24
CA LYS A 837 -23.28 -25.60 -16.16
C LYS A 837 -22.75 -26.99 -16.52
N GLU A 838 -23.58 -27.83 -17.14
CA GLU A 838 -23.22 -29.19 -17.57
C GLU A 838 -22.17 -29.16 -18.69
N GLU A 839 -22.37 -28.31 -19.69
CA GLU A 839 -21.41 -28.16 -20.79
C GLU A 839 -20.06 -27.62 -20.29
N PHE A 840 -20.08 -26.62 -19.40
CA PHE A 840 -18.87 -26.09 -18.79
C PHE A 840 -18.13 -27.16 -17.98
N ILE A 841 -18.83 -27.93 -17.15
CA ILE A 841 -18.20 -28.99 -16.34
C ILE A 841 -17.61 -30.10 -17.24
N SER A 842 -18.25 -30.41 -18.36
CA SER A 842 -17.72 -31.38 -19.34
C SER A 842 -16.39 -30.92 -19.96
N LYS A 843 -16.27 -29.62 -20.26
CA LYS A 843 -15.07 -29.03 -20.87
C LYS A 843 -13.97 -28.72 -19.85
N PHE A 844 -14.36 -28.18 -18.69
CA PHE A 844 -13.50 -27.63 -17.65
C PHE A 844 -13.87 -28.20 -16.27
N PRO A 845 -13.70 -29.52 -16.05
CA PRO A 845 -14.24 -30.22 -14.88
C PRO A 845 -13.70 -29.72 -13.54
N HIS A 846 -12.55 -29.04 -13.54
CA HIS A 846 -11.85 -28.58 -12.34
C HIS A 846 -11.94 -27.07 -12.08
N ASP A 847 -12.59 -26.29 -12.93
CA ASP A 847 -12.70 -24.83 -12.76
C ASP A 847 -14.01 -24.40 -12.13
N LEU A 848 -14.03 -23.28 -11.41
CA LEU A 848 -15.25 -22.78 -10.79
C LEU A 848 -16.22 -22.27 -11.87
N TYR A 849 -17.48 -22.74 -11.85
CA TYR A 849 -18.49 -22.29 -12.81
C TYR A 849 -19.04 -20.91 -12.43
N ASP A 850 -19.35 -20.72 -11.15
CA ASP A 850 -19.89 -19.49 -10.58
C ASP A 850 -19.42 -19.29 -9.13
N LYS A 851 -19.77 -18.16 -8.52
CA LYS A 851 -19.33 -17.80 -7.15
C LYS A 851 -19.82 -18.78 -6.08
N ASN A 852 -20.88 -19.56 -6.30
CA ASN A 852 -21.39 -20.55 -5.34
C ASN A 852 -20.47 -21.76 -5.19
N ASP A 853 -19.57 -22.02 -6.16
CA ASP A 853 -18.57 -23.08 -6.05
C ASP A 853 -17.46 -22.72 -5.02
N LYS A 854 -17.36 -21.45 -4.58
CA LYS A 854 -16.40 -21.02 -3.55
C LYS A 854 -16.80 -21.50 -2.15
N VAL A 855 -15.81 -21.92 -1.35
CA VAL A 855 -16.00 -22.47 0.01
C VAL A 855 -16.83 -21.57 0.92
N GLU A 856 -16.64 -20.25 0.83
CA GLU A 856 -17.38 -19.24 1.60
C GLU A 856 -18.89 -19.21 1.31
N ASN A 857 -19.31 -19.72 0.14
CA ASN A 857 -20.70 -19.75 -0.32
C ASN A 857 -21.31 -21.16 -0.25
N TRP A 858 -20.57 -22.15 0.28
CA TRP A 858 -21.09 -23.50 0.43
C TRP A 858 -22.27 -23.52 1.41
N LYS A 859 -23.28 -24.34 1.08
CA LYS A 859 -24.43 -24.55 1.97
C LYS A 859 -23.95 -25.25 3.24
N SER A 860 -24.55 -24.90 4.37
CA SER A 860 -24.21 -25.48 5.66
C SER A 860 -25.45 -25.96 6.43
N GLN A 861 -25.28 -27.03 7.20
CA GLN A 861 -26.29 -27.56 8.11
C GLN A 861 -25.78 -27.43 9.55
N VAL A 862 -26.52 -26.74 10.41
CA VAL A 862 -26.17 -26.61 11.83
C VAL A 862 -26.34 -27.95 12.53
N LEU A 863 -25.28 -28.43 13.19
CA LEU A 863 -25.28 -29.68 13.95
C LEU A 863 -25.55 -29.45 15.44
N SER A 864 -24.95 -28.40 16.01
CA SER A 864 -25.14 -28.08 17.43
C SER A 864 -24.93 -26.59 17.70
N THR A 865 -25.75 -26.07 18.61
CA THR A 865 -25.54 -24.76 19.23
C THR A 865 -25.51 -24.93 20.75
N LYS A 866 -24.43 -24.51 21.43
CA LYS A 866 -24.29 -24.64 22.90
C LYS A 866 -23.75 -23.35 23.50
N THR A 867 -24.00 -23.14 24.79
CA THR A 867 -23.34 -22.06 25.56
C THR A 867 -22.28 -22.70 26.43
N GLU A 868 -21.06 -22.17 26.36
CA GLU A 868 -19.87 -22.68 27.01
C GLU A 868 -19.21 -21.58 27.85
N SER A 869 -18.52 -21.97 28.92
CA SER A 869 -17.74 -21.06 29.78
C SER A 869 -16.36 -21.61 30.15
N SER A 870 -16.05 -22.82 29.68
CA SER A 870 -14.78 -23.50 29.88
C SER A 870 -13.74 -22.97 28.90
N GLU A 871 -12.48 -22.88 29.34
CA GLU A 871 -11.35 -22.60 28.44
C GLU A 871 -11.00 -23.81 27.55
N ASN A 872 -11.45 -25.00 27.92
CA ASN A 872 -11.27 -26.22 27.13
C ASN A 872 -12.60 -26.58 26.47
N LEU A 873 -12.70 -26.33 25.17
CA LEU A 873 -13.86 -26.70 24.36
C LEU A 873 -13.66 -28.10 23.78
N ASP A 874 -14.60 -29.00 24.02
CA ASP A 874 -14.64 -30.35 23.42
C ASP A 874 -15.89 -30.46 22.54
N LEU A 875 -15.69 -30.52 21.21
CA LEU A 875 -16.77 -30.72 20.25
C LEU A 875 -17.15 -32.20 20.11
N GLY A 876 -16.45 -33.10 20.81
CA GLY A 876 -16.61 -34.54 20.72
C GLY A 876 -15.99 -35.11 19.44
N LYS A 877 -16.40 -36.34 19.14
CA LYS A 877 -16.03 -37.03 17.89
C LYS A 877 -16.97 -36.59 16.79
N LEU A 878 -16.40 -36.27 15.64
CA LEU A 878 -17.14 -35.82 14.47
C LEU A 878 -16.98 -36.84 13.34
N GLU A 879 -18.04 -37.02 12.57
CA GLU A 879 -17.97 -37.80 11.34
C GLU A 879 -17.04 -37.13 10.33
N ALA A 880 -16.46 -37.90 9.41
CA ALA A 880 -15.63 -37.32 8.36
C ALA A 880 -16.46 -36.35 7.47
N GLY A 881 -15.82 -35.25 7.08
CA GLY A 881 -16.44 -34.15 6.35
C GLY A 881 -15.83 -32.78 6.68
N ASP A 882 -16.35 -31.74 6.04
CA ASP A 882 -15.91 -30.36 6.23
C ASP A 882 -16.87 -29.63 7.17
N TYR A 883 -16.30 -28.82 8.08
CA TYR A 883 -17.04 -28.17 9.16
C TYR A 883 -16.65 -26.71 9.29
N GLN A 884 -17.60 -25.93 9.82
CA GLN A 884 -17.40 -24.56 10.25
C GLN A 884 -17.79 -24.45 11.73
N LEU A 885 -16.85 -24.01 12.56
CA LEU A 885 -17.08 -23.64 13.94
C LEU A 885 -17.16 -22.11 14.05
N GLU A 886 -18.29 -21.62 14.54
CA GLU A 886 -18.50 -20.23 14.91
C GLU A 886 -18.56 -20.13 16.44
N LEU A 887 -17.62 -19.39 17.03
CA LEU A 887 -17.62 -19.02 18.45
C LEU A 887 -18.05 -17.58 18.56
N PHE A 888 -19.10 -17.28 19.31
CA PHE A 888 -19.63 -15.92 19.36
C PHE A 888 -20.24 -15.51 20.69
N ASN A 889 -20.26 -14.21 20.95
CA ASN A 889 -20.97 -13.59 22.06
C ASN A 889 -21.70 -12.35 21.54
N ILE A 890 -22.87 -12.04 22.09
CA ILE A 890 -23.67 -10.88 21.71
C ILE A 890 -23.65 -9.89 22.87
N GLU A 891 -23.11 -8.69 22.64
CA GLU A 891 -23.06 -7.60 23.61
C GLU A 891 -23.76 -6.37 23.01
N GLY A 892 -24.93 -6.00 23.55
CA GLY A 892 -25.77 -4.96 22.96
C GLY A 892 -26.27 -5.35 21.57
N LYS A 893 -25.87 -4.59 20.54
CA LYS A 893 -26.19 -4.87 19.13
C LYS A 893 -25.03 -5.56 18.39
N ASP A 894 -23.87 -5.68 19.02
CA ASP A 894 -22.65 -6.17 18.39
C ASP A 894 -22.48 -7.67 18.60
N THR A 895 -21.97 -8.34 17.57
CA THR A 895 -21.62 -9.78 17.63
C THR A 895 -20.11 -9.93 17.61
N ILE A 896 -19.54 -10.33 18.75
CA ILE A 896 -18.15 -10.72 18.89
C ILE A 896 -18.06 -12.15 18.35
N LYS A 897 -17.31 -12.40 17.28
CA LYS A 897 -17.20 -13.76 16.74
C LYS A 897 -15.83 -14.12 16.22
N THR A 898 -15.55 -15.42 16.26
CA THR A 898 -14.38 -16.06 15.66
C THR A 898 -14.88 -17.28 14.88
N VAL A 899 -14.48 -17.39 13.61
CA VAL A 899 -14.92 -18.46 12.70
C VAL A 899 -13.71 -19.27 12.26
N GLN A 900 -13.82 -20.60 12.32
CA GLN A 900 -12.81 -21.53 11.83
C GLN A 900 -13.45 -22.58 10.92
N ASN A 901 -12.87 -22.81 9.74
CA ASN A 901 -13.23 -23.93 8.87
C ASN A 901 -12.17 -25.02 9.02
N PHE A 902 -12.59 -26.27 9.20
CA PHE A 902 -11.68 -27.40 9.35
C PHE A 902 -12.29 -28.68 8.78
N SER A 903 -11.44 -29.65 8.45
CA SER A 903 -11.88 -30.93 7.90
C SER A 903 -11.58 -32.08 8.86
N VAL A 904 -12.50 -33.03 8.90
CA VAL A 904 -12.37 -34.28 9.65
C VAL A 904 -12.19 -35.43 8.67
N TRP A 905 -11.18 -36.26 8.90
CA TRP A 905 -10.74 -37.32 7.99
C TRP A 905 -10.86 -38.69 8.64
N ASN A 906 -11.05 -39.73 7.83
CA ASN A 906 -11.10 -41.10 8.31
C ASN A 906 -9.83 -41.85 7.87
N LYS A 907 -9.11 -42.45 8.82
CA LYS A 907 -7.81 -43.14 8.59
C LYS A 907 -7.91 -44.29 7.59
N ASN A 908 -9.08 -44.91 7.46
CA ASN A 908 -9.29 -46.14 6.69
C ASN A 908 -9.95 -45.89 5.32
N SER A 909 -10.62 -44.75 5.13
CA SER A 909 -11.38 -44.49 3.90
C SER A 909 -11.55 -43.00 3.63
N LEU A 910 -11.38 -42.58 2.37
CA LEU A 910 -11.76 -41.25 1.93
C LEU A 910 -13.28 -41.22 1.67
N GLN A 911 -14.00 -40.33 2.35
CA GLN A 911 -15.45 -40.21 2.15
C GLN A 911 -15.78 -39.68 0.75
N ALA A 912 -16.87 -40.19 0.16
CA ALA A 912 -17.25 -39.85 -1.21
C ALA A 912 -17.49 -38.35 -1.43
N ASN A 913 -17.95 -37.64 -0.39
CA ASN A 913 -18.21 -36.21 -0.40
C ASN A 913 -16.96 -35.34 -0.14
N GLN A 914 -15.81 -35.90 0.26
CA GLN A 914 -14.59 -35.12 0.45
C GLN A 914 -13.75 -35.16 -0.83
N LYS A 915 -13.91 -34.14 -1.69
CA LYS A 915 -13.28 -34.03 -3.02
C LYS A 915 -11.97 -33.24 -3.00
N THR A 916 -10.98 -33.73 -2.26
CA THR A 916 -9.68 -33.07 -2.17
C THR A 916 -8.75 -33.44 -3.32
N PHE A 917 -7.97 -32.46 -3.80
CA PHE A 917 -6.86 -32.70 -4.72
C PHE A 917 -5.70 -33.39 -3.98
N LEU A 918 -5.23 -32.79 -2.90
CA LEU A 918 -4.19 -33.32 -2.02
C LEU A 918 -4.36 -32.71 -0.62
N THR A 919 -4.55 -33.55 0.39
CA THR A 919 -4.56 -33.10 1.79
C THR A 919 -3.59 -33.95 2.60
N VAL A 920 -2.73 -33.29 3.39
CA VAL A 920 -1.85 -33.94 4.36
C VAL A 920 -2.39 -33.66 5.76
N VAL A 921 -2.58 -34.73 6.53
CA VAL A 921 -2.96 -34.67 7.94
C VAL A 921 -1.74 -35.06 8.76
N GLU A 922 -1.20 -34.08 9.47
CA GLU A 922 0.00 -34.22 10.29
C GLU A 922 -0.32 -34.69 11.72
N PRO A 923 0.63 -35.36 12.39
CA PRO A 923 0.47 -35.72 13.79
C PRO A 923 0.45 -34.48 14.69
N LYS A 924 -0.39 -34.50 15.72
CA LYS A 924 -0.54 -33.37 16.67
C LYS A 924 0.55 -33.30 17.75
N LYS A 925 1.33 -34.36 17.96
CA LYS A 925 2.34 -34.40 19.02
C LYS A 925 3.66 -33.79 18.54
N GLU A 926 4.40 -33.15 19.44
CA GLU A 926 5.81 -32.86 19.22
C GLU A 926 6.61 -34.16 19.30
N PHE A 927 7.67 -34.26 18.51
CA PHE A 927 8.53 -35.44 18.42
C PHE A 927 9.92 -35.07 18.91
N VAL A 928 10.51 -35.89 19.78
CA VAL A 928 11.95 -35.79 20.04
C VAL A 928 12.73 -36.40 18.89
N ARG A 929 13.97 -35.94 18.72
CA ARG A 929 14.83 -36.40 17.63
C ARG A 929 15.03 -37.92 17.68
N GLY A 930 14.82 -38.56 16.53
CA GLY A 930 14.87 -40.03 16.38
C GLY A 930 13.52 -40.74 16.53
N GLU A 931 12.46 -40.05 16.97
CA GLU A 931 11.11 -40.62 16.93
C GLU A 931 10.55 -40.67 15.50
N LYS A 932 9.69 -41.65 15.25
CA LYS A 932 8.94 -41.77 13.98
C LYS A 932 7.63 -41.01 14.07
N ALA A 933 7.36 -40.17 13.07
CA ALA A 933 6.08 -39.51 12.85
C ALA A 933 5.27 -40.26 11.79
N LEU A 934 3.94 -40.25 11.94
CA LEU A 934 3.00 -40.89 11.02
C LEU A 934 2.12 -39.83 10.39
N PHE A 935 2.08 -39.79 9.06
CA PHE A 935 1.30 -38.86 8.26
C PHE A 935 0.24 -39.59 7.47
N TYR A 936 -0.92 -38.96 7.29
CA TYR A 936 -1.96 -39.46 6.40
C TYR A 936 -2.16 -38.49 5.26
N VAL A 937 -2.06 -38.99 4.03
CA VAL A 937 -2.23 -38.22 2.80
C VAL A 937 -3.49 -38.70 2.10
N TYR A 938 -4.33 -37.76 1.69
CA TYR A 938 -5.62 -38.01 1.04
C TYR A 938 -5.65 -37.38 -0.35
N SER A 939 -6.21 -38.09 -1.33
CA SER A 939 -6.55 -37.55 -2.65
C SER A 939 -7.78 -38.25 -3.20
N SER A 940 -8.71 -37.49 -3.77
CA SER A 940 -9.88 -38.03 -4.47
C SER A 940 -9.56 -38.46 -5.90
N ILE A 941 -8.32 -38.27 -6.37
CA ILE A 941 -7.87 -38.74 -7.68
C ILE A 941 -7.59 -40.25 -7.58
N PRO A 942 -8.25 -41.09 -8.40
CA PRO A 942 -7.98 -42.53 -8.41
C PRO A 942 -6.52 -42.83 -8.74
N ASP A 943 -5.90 -43.76 -8.00
CA ASP A 943 -4.51 -44.20 -8.23
C ASP A 943 -3.47 -43.08 -8.26
N ALA A 944 -3.72 -41.98 -7.55
CA ALA A 944 -2.83 -40.83 -7.50
C ALA A 944 -1.42 -41.24 -7.05
N LEU A 945 -0.41 -40.73 -7.77
CA LEU A 945 0.99 -40.82 -7.39
C LEU A 945 1.36 -39.59 -6.56
N VAL A 946 1.86 -39.82 -5.34
CA VAL A 946 2.38 -38.77 -4.46
C VAL A 946 3.89 -38.91 -4.33
N ASN A 947 4.59 -37.81 -4.57
CA ASN A 947 6.02 -37.72 -4.31
C ASN A 947 6.23 -37.08 -2.94
N VAL A 948 6.85 -37.82 -2.03
CA VAL A 948 7.20 -37.36 -0.68
C VAL A 948 8.67 -36.97 -0.67
N PHE A 949 8.98 -35.78 -0.14
CA PHE A 949 10.34 -35.27 0.01
C PHE A 949 10.67 -35.20 1.49
N VAL A 950 11.63 -36.00 1.95
CA VAL A 950 12.07 -36.05 3.35
C VAL A 950 13.48 -35.48 3.46
N GLN A 951 13.69 -34.56 4.41
CA GLN A 951 14.99 -34.00 4.76
C GLN A 951 15.16 -34.04 6.27
N ASP A 952 16.21 -34.71 6.74
CA ASP A 952 16.50 -34.94 8.17
C ASP A 952 17.41 -33.84 8.78
N GLY A 953 17.53 -32.69 8.11
CA GLY A 953 18.41 -31.60 8.52
C GLY A 953 19.89 -31.77 8.11
N SER A 954 20.29 -32.91 7.53
CA SER A 954 21.65 -33.13 6.98
C SER A 954 21.88 -32.50 5.59
N GLY A 955 20.88 -31.76 5.07
CA GLY A 955 20.92 -31.20 3.72
C GLY A 955 20.53 -32.20 2.61
N LYS A 956 20.48 -33.50 2.89
CA LYS A 956 20.10 -34.52 1.90
C LYS A 956 18.59 -34.74 1.87
N THR A 957 17.95 -34.36 0.76
CA THR A 957 16.55 -34.73 0.49
C THR A 957 16.48 -36.12 -0.14
N ILE A 958 15.69 -37.00 0.47
CA ILE A 958 15.26 -38.28 -0.10
C ILE A 958 13.88 -38.05 -0.72
N SER A 959 13.69 -38.54 -1.94
CA SER A 959 12.39 -38.47 -2.60
C SER A 959 11.88 -39.87 -2.89
N GLU A 960 10.63 -40.10 -2.52
CA GLU A 960 9.94 -41.38 -2.64
C GLU A 960 8.60 -41.16 -3.36
N ALA A 961 8.27 -42.05 -4.29
CA ALA A 961 7.00 -42.02 -4.99
C ALA A 961 6.12 -43.16 -4.45
N HIS A 962 4.93 -42.80 -3.98
CA HIS A 962 3.96 -43.73 -3.41
C HIS A 962 2.63 -43.61 -4.17
N GLN A 963 1.97 -44.73 -4.40
CA GLN A 963 0.63 -44.76 -4.99
C GLN A 963 -0.41 -44.82 -3.87
N LEU A 964 -1.40 -43.94 -3.92
CA LEU A 964 -2.50 -43.94 -2.97
C LEU A 964 -3.40 -45.15 -3.24
N LYS A 965 -3.79 -45.84 -2.17
CA LYS A 965 -4.76 -46.95 -2.22
C LYS A 965 -6.08 -46.45 -1.68
N ASN A 966 -7.14 -46.52 -2.50
CA ASN A 966 -8.47 -45.99 -2.16
C ASN A 966 -8.44 -44.52 -1.70
N GLY A 967 -7.57 -43.71 -2.32
CA GLY A 967 -7.42 -42.29 -2.01
C GLY A 967 -6.69 -41.97 -0.71
N ILE A 968 -5.98 -42.94 -0.11
CA ILE A 968 -5.20 -42.76 1.12
C ILE A 968 -3.76 -43.28 0.94
N LEU A 969 -2.81 -42.58 1.55
CA LEU A 969 -1.46 -43.04 1.82
C LEU A 969 -1.15 -42.79 3.31
N GLU A 970 -0.77 -43.86 4.01
CA GLU A 970 -0.17 -43.79 5.35
C GLU A 970 1.36 -43.77 5.17
N TYR A 971 2.00 -42.69 5.62
CA TYR A 971 3.43 -42.43 5.44
C TYR A 971 4.16 -42.34 6.78
#